data_AF-M1YWE1-F1
#
_entry.id   AF-M1YWE1-F1
#
_cell.length_a   1.000
_cell.length_b   1.000
_cell.length_c   1.000
_cell.angle_alpha   90.00
_cell.angle_beta   90.00
_cell.angle_gamma   90.00
#
_symmetry.space_group_name_H-M   'P 1'
#
loop_
_entity.id
_entity.type
_entity.pdbx_description
1 polymer ?
#
loop_
_entity_poly.entity_id
_entity_poly.type
_entity_poly.pdbx_seq_one_letter_code
_entity_poly.pdbx_strand_id
1 'polypeptide(L)'
;MNGRNDNSRHTGTGAFRRGFAAAALALCLVWSALPAFADNCVSGDCRNGFGTLVRDNGNKYVGEFKNGKFHGHGTYSFNEEKWKGDQYTGEFKNGQYHGLGTYSWANGDKYTGDFKNDAPNGHGTYTWGREPWLGDKYVGGFVNWKKEGFGTYYWKEGDKYVGEFSGDASNGEGTYYYANGDVYKGEFKEWKKDGQGEFTWKRKPWTGDRYVGSFQADELSGQGTKYYSSGDKYEGSWENWKRHGFGTYTWKNGNRYIGNWVHGKKDGHGTQYYASGDQYDGEFKEDQFHGQGVYIWGRDPWKGDQYNGEFSKGKLTGFGTKVYASGDKYTGEWKDWKKHGYGTYTWKKGDAYTGEWVDSKMHGQGTFTYANGSRDVGTWENDKPLKVIHYDPGEKKQDKQPPIVVQKPQTVKPMDNSPPIITVTSHEVSRGIVPVPTSPTTHVTGIAQDESGIAEVLVNGQPAQVQSSGEFAATIPINPGKSEIVILARDIHQNTTQKSFWLESRTTTEEQTVIAKKPDVKKSFMEEMGRLDSGDYHAIIIGINDYKHLPKLETAVNDAKEVERVLRQKYGFKTNLLIDVSRTEIMRAFNNARKMMGPNDNILIYYAGHGEFDKTVNKAYWLPADAERDSDANWLIVDNITTNIRRFASRHVLVVADSCYSGTLTRSAITNLSTPDQHKRFLEKMHKRSSRTLMASGGNEPVADGGGGGHSVFARAFIDALHMVEEEIFTAEQLFYKYIKEPVAGRAEQVPEYNIIKNSGHAGGDFVFVKKQ
;
A
#
# COMPACT_ATOMS: atom_id res chain seq x y z
N MET A 1 17.52 -1.53 -11.10
CA MET A 1 17.55 -2.29 -12.37
C MET A 1 16.60 -1.63 -13.35
N ASN A 2 17.15 -1.11 -14.45
CA ASN A 2 16.45 -0.28 -15.41
C ASN A 2 15.29 -1.04 -16.06
N GLY A 3 14.06 -0.62 -15.73
CA GLY A 3 12.88 -0.96 -16.51
C GLY A 3 13.10 -0.52 -17.94
N ARG A 4 13.32 -1.49 -18.82
CA ARG A 4 13.35 -1.27 -20.25
C ARG A 4 12.12 -1.95 -20.81
N ASN A 5 11.26 -1.08 -21.37
CA ASN A 5 10.17 -1.39 -22.26
C ASN A 5 10.50 -2.65 -23.05
N ASP A 6 9.93 -3.76 -22.63
CA ASP A 6 9.66 -4.85 -23.56
C ASP A 6 8.44 -4.41 -24.36
N ASN A 7 8.67 -3.35 -25.15
CA ASN A 7 8.00 -3.12 -26.40
C ASN A 7 8.39 -4.29 -27.33
N SER A 8 8.02 -5.52 -26.97
CA SER A 8 7.34 -6.32 -27.96
C SER A 8 6.02 -5.58 -28.23
N ARG A 9 6.14 -4.51 -29.01
CA ARG A 9 5.06 -4.03 -29.88
C ARG A 9 4.78 -5.17 -30.85
N HIS A 10 4.21 -6.25 -30.35
CA HIS A 10 3.01 -6.76 -30.97
C HIS A 10 1.90 -5.81 -30.52
N THR A 11 2.00 -4.57 -31.02
CA THR A 11 0.84 -3.77 -31.37
C THR A 11 0.12 -4.52 -32.47
N GLY A 12 -0.45 -5.68 -32.12
CA GLY A 12 -1.63 -6.22 -32.77
C GLY A 12 -2.84 -5.33 -32.50
N THR A 13 -2.66 -4.13 -31.91
CA THR A 13 -3.68 -3.10 -31.72
C THR A 13 -4.41 -2.74 -33.01
N GLY A 14 -3.82 -2.98 -34.20
CA GLY A 14 -4.54 -2.88 -35.48
C GLY A 14 -5.41 -4.09 -35.85
N ALA A 15 -5.25 -5.23 -35.18
CA ALA A 15 -5.87 -6.52 -35.47
C ALA A 15 -7.00 -6.93 -34.52
N PHE A 16 -7.05 -6.38 -33.31
CA PHE A 16 -7.98 -6.83 -32.28
C PHE A 16 -9.42 -6.35 -32.46
N ARG A 17 -9.65 -5.18 -33.08
CA ARG A 17 -10.98 -4.64 -33.36
C ARG A 17 -11.56 -5.19 -34.65
N ARG A 18 -11.91 -6.47 -34.67
CA ARG A 18 -12.51 -7.10 -35.86
C ARG A 18 -13.91 -7.59 -35.52
N GLY A 19 -14.85 -6.65 -35.62
CA GLY A 19 -16.25 -6.99 -35.79
C GLY A 19 -16.50 -7.45 -37.22
N PHE A 20 -17.54 -8.25 -37.43
CA PHE A 20 -17.95 -8.77 -38.76
C PHE A 20 -18.47 -7.68 -39.72
N ALA A 21 -18.11 -6.41 -39.51
CA ALA A 21 -18.69 -5.23 -40.13
C ALA A 21 -18.56 -5.17 -41.67
N ALA A 22 -17.73 -6.02 -42.29
CA ALA A 22 -17.67 -6.15 -43.75
C ALA A 22 -18.47 -7.35 -44.32
N ALA A 23 -18.86 -8.33 -43.49
CA ALA A 23 -19.70 -9.46 -43.91
C ALA A 23 -21.18 -9.28 -43.49
N ALA A 24 -21.45 -8.38 -42.54
CA ALA A 24 -22.75 -8.21 -41.87
C ALA A 24 -23.87 -7.55 -42.70
N LEU A 25 -23.80 -7.53 -44.03
CA LEU A 25 -24.87 -7.02 -44.88
C LEU A 25 -25.15 -7.90 -46.11
N ALA A 26 -24.90 -9.20 -46.02
CA ALA A 26 -25.80 -10.15 -46.66
C ALA A 26 -27.09 -10.21 -45.83
N LEU A 27 -27.83 -9.10 -45.78
CA LEU A 27 -29.29 -9.15 -45.61
C LEU A 27 -29.83 -9.83 -46.87
N CYS A 28 -29.50 -11.11 -47.05
CA CYS A 28 -30.26 -12.02 -47.88
C CYS A 28 -31.54 -12.25 -47.10
N LEU A 29 -32.38 -11.21 -47.05
CA LEU A 29 -33.81 -11.42 -47.00
C LEU A 29 -34.07 -12.32 -48.20
N VAL A 30 -34.15 -13.63 -47.96
CA VAL A 30 -34.90 -14.52 -48.83
C VAL A 30 -36.33 -14.01 -48.66
N TRP A 31 -36.66 -12.94 -49.40
CA TRP A 31 -37.79 -12.10 -49.07
C TRP A 31 -39.03 -12.98 -49.09
N SER A 32 -39.69 -12.98 -47.94
CA SER A 32 -40.89 -13.73 -47.63
C SER A 32 -42.09 -13.10 -48.34
N ALA A 33 -42.11 -13.07 -49.66
CA ALA A 33 -43.28 -12.68 -50.44
C ALA A 33 -43.05 -13.01 -51.91
N LEU A 34 -43.38 -14.23 -52.31
CA LEU A 34 -44.23 -14.59 -53.45
C LEU A 34 -44.18 -16.12 -53.57
N PRO A 35 -45.32 -16.79 -53.87
CA PRO A 35 -45.31 -18.22 -54.11
C PRO A 35 -44.37 -18.48 -55.29
N ALA A 36 -43.43 -19.41 -55.12
CA ALA A 36 -42.66 -19.94 -56.24
C ALA A 36 -43.67 -20.54 -57.24
N PHE A 37 -44.04 -19.77 -58.25
CA PHE A 37 -44.70 -20.33 -59.42
C PHE A 37 -43.71 -21.29 -60.08
N ALA A 38 -44.27 -22.39 -60.58
CA ALA A 38 -43.55 -23.59 -61.00
C ALA A 38 -42.53 -23.37 -62.13
N ASP A 39 -42.50 -22.18 -62.74
CA ASP A 39 -41.75 -21.89 -63.96
C ASP A 39 -40.22 -21.87 -63.78
N ASN A 40 -39.74 -21.68 -62.54
CA ASN A 40 -38.32 -21.65 -62.19
C ASN A 40 -37.80 -22.95 -61.56
N CYS A 41 -38.65 -23.99 -61.48
CA CYS A 41 -38.26 -25.32 -61.04
C CYS A 41 -37.62 -26.07 -62.22
N VAL A 42 -36.32 -26.32 -62.14
CA VAL A 42 -35.54 -26.98 -63.20
C VAL A 42 -35.69 -28.50 -63.13
N SER A 43 -35.84 -29.06 -61.93
CA SER A 43 -36.05 -30.50 -61.74
C SER A 43 -36.62 -30.82 -60.35
N GLY A 44 -37.29 -31.97 -60.20
CA GLY A 44 -37.84 -32.46 -58.93
C GLY A 44 -39.15 -31.79 -58.50
N ASP A 45 -39.48 -31.86 -57.21
CA ASP A 45 -40.68 -31.25 -56.62
C ASP A 45 -40.32 -30.00 -55.80
N CYS A 46 -40.37 -28.84 -56.45
CA CYS A 46 -40.13 -27.55 -55.78
C CYS A 46 -41.31 -27.05 -54.93
N ARG A 47 -42.37 -27.85 -54.69
CA ARG A 47 -43.46 -27.53 -53.77
C ARG A 47 -43.34 -28.32 -52.46
N ASN A 48 -43.24 -29.64 -52.52
CA ASN A 48 -43.28 -30.52 -51.34
C ASN A 48 -42.38 -31.76 -51.50
N GLY A 49 -41.12 -31.56 -51.88
CA GLY A 49 -40.15 -32.65 -51.99
C GLY A 49 -38.75 -32.12 -52.27
N PHE A 50 -37.89 -32.96 -52.84
CA PHE A 50 -36.55 -32.54 -53.24
C PHE A 50 -36.58 -31.96 -54.66
N GLY A 51 -35.96 -30.81 -54.88
CA GLY A 51 -35.96 -30.14 -56.18
C GLY A 51 -34.77 -29.20 -56.41
N THR A 52 -34.64 -28.77 -57.66
CA THR A 52 -33.69 -27.74 -58.10
C THR A 52 -34.47 -26.55 -58.63
N LEU A 53 -34.28 -25.38 -58.02
CA LEU A 53 -34.88 -24.12 -58.45
C LEU A 53 -33.78 -23.14 -58.87
N VAL A 54 -33.93 -22.53 -60.04
CA VAL A 54 -33.04 -21.46 -60.53
C VAL A 54 -33.88 -20.21 -60.72
N ARG A 55 -33.54 -19.14 -59.99
CA ARG A 55 -34.23 -17.85 -60.06
C ARG A 55 -33.78 -17.06 -61.29
N ASP A 56 -34.56 -16.07 -61.68
CA ASP A 56 -34.28 -15.19 -62.82
C ASP A 56 -32.92 -14.45 -62.69
N ASN A 57 -32.51 -14.15 -61.45
CA ASN A 57 -31.20 -13.54 -61.16
C ASN A 57 -30.04 -14.56 -61.14
N GLY A 58 -30.29 -15.80 -61.58
CA GLY A 58 -29.34 -16.90 -61.65
C GLY A 58 -29.12 -17.66 -60.34
N ASN A 59 -29.61 -17.17 -59.19
CA ASN A 59 -29.43 -17.88 -57.91
C ASN A 59 -30.05 -19.27 -57.95
N LYS A 60 -29.35 -20.26 -57.42
CA LYS A 60 -29.74 -21.67 -57.51
C LYS A 60 -29.94 -22.28 -56.13
N TYR A 61 -31.06 -22.95 -55.92
CA TYR A 61 -31.29 -23.81 -54.75
C TYR A 61 -31.43 -25.26 -55.19
N VAL A 62 -30.78 -26.18 -54.47
CA VAL A 62 -30.92 -27.63 -54.62
C VAL A 62 -31.18 -28.20 -53.24
N GLY A 63 -32.36 -28.75 -52.98
CA GLY A 63 -32.71 -29.23 -51.65
C GLY A 63 -34.18 -29.55 -51.48
N GLU A 64 -34.57 -29.72 -50.22
CA GLU A 64 -35.94 -30.00 -49.81
C GLU A 64 -36.85 -28.74 -49.84
N PHE A 65 -38.12 -28.94 -50.15
CA PHE A 65 -39.15 -27.92 -50.20
C PHE A 65 -40.34 -28.34 -49.35
N LYS A 66 -40.96 -27.35 -48.70
CA LYS A 66 -42.24 -27.51 -48.01
C LYS A 66 -43.11 -26.29 -48.27
N ASN A 67 -44.29 -26.51 -48.83
CA ASN A 67 -45.23 -25.46 -49.23
C ASN A 67 -44.58 -24.39 -50.14
N GLY A 68 -43.73 -24.83 -51.08
CA GLY A 68 -43.03 -23.94 -52.02
C GLY A 68 -41.93 -23.08 -51.41
N LYS A 69 -41.51 -23.36 -50.17
CA LYS A 69 -40.39 -22.69 -49.49
C LYS A 69 -39.25 -23.68 -49.26
N PHE A 70 -38.01 -23.17 -49.26
CA PHE A 70 -36.83 -23.95 -48.86
C PHE A 70 -37.02 -24.46 -47.43
N HIS A 71 -36.85 -25.75 -47.23
CA HIS A 71 -37.06 -26.43 -45.95
C HIS A 71 -36.14 -27.64 -45.86
N GLY A 72 -35.83 -28.17 -44.68
CA GLY A 72 -34.97 -29.35 -44.58
C GLY A 72 -33.55 -29.06 -45.08
N HIS A 73 -32.83 -30.06 -45.59
CA HIS A 73 -31.46 -29.84 -46.05
C HIS A 73 -31.40 -29.35 -47.50
N GLY A 74 -30.49 -28.41 -47.77
CA GLY A 74 -30.23 -27.96 -49.13
C GLY A 74 -28.98 -27.12 -49.28
N THR A 75 -28.71 -26.76 -50.52
CA THR A 75 -27.63 -25.88 -50.94
C THR A 75 -28.20 -24.72 -51.73
N TYR A 76 -27.91 -23.50 -51.29
CA TYR A 76 -28.20 -22.27 -52.01
C TYR A 76 -26.89 -21.65 -52.53
N SER A 77 -26.79 -21.48 -53.84
CA SER A 77 -25.66 -20.87 -54.53
C SER A 77 -26.05 -19.52 -55.10
N PHE A 78 -25.28 -18.49 -54.77
CA PHE A 78 -25.49 -17.12 -55.22
C PHE A 78 -24.78 -16.89 -56.56
N ASN A 79 -25.54 -16.43 -57.56
CA ASN A 79 -25.03 -16.07 -58.89
C ASN A 79 -25.33 -14.60 -59.26
N GLU A 80 -26.12 -13.90 -58.44
CA GLU A 80 -26.39 -12.47 -58.55
C GLU A 80 -25.11 -11.64 -58.32
N GLU A 81 -24.92 -10.54 -59.07
CA GLU A 81 -23.67 -9.78 -59.14
C GLU A 81 -23.03 -9.50 -57.76
N LYS A 82 -23.80 -9.02 -56.79
CA LYS A 82 -23.28 -8.62 -55.48
C LYS A 82 -22.71 -9.78 -54.65
N TRP A 83 -23.23 -10.99 -54.82
CA TRP A 83 -22.94 -12.17 -53.98
C TRP A 83 -22.45 -13.35 -54.78
N LYS A 84 -22.07 -13.14 -56.04
CA LYS A 84 -21.72 -14.21 -56.98
C LYS A 84 -20.57 -15.05 -56.42
N GLY A 85 -20.82 -16.34 -56.26
CA GLY A 85 -19.86 -17.32 -55.73
C GLY A 85 -20.03 -17.62 -54.24
N ASP A 86 -20.86 -16.86 -53.50
CA ASP A 86 -21.25 -17.25 -52.15
C ASP A 86 -22.13 -18.52 -52.20
N GLN A 87 -22.08 -19.31 -51.12
CA GLN A 87 -22.87 -20.53 -51.00
C GLN A 87 -23.24 -20.81 -49.56
N TYR A 88 -24.49 -21.18 -49.32
CA TYR A 88 -24.94 -21.81 -48.08
C TYR A 88 -25.28 -23.27 -48.33
N THR A 89 -24.85 -24.18 -47.46
CA THR A 89 -25.28 -25.57 -47.43
C THR A 89 -25.64 -25.95 -46.01
N GLY A 90 -26.86 -26.40 -45.76
CA GLY A 90 -27.32 -26.67 -44.40
C GLY A 90 -28.83 -26.84 -44.31
N GLU A 91 -29.35 -26.71 -43.10
CA GLU A 91 -30.77 -26.78 -42.83
C GLU A 91 -31.49 -25.45 -43.17
N PHE A 92 -32.70 -25.58 -43.69
CA PHE A 92 -33.60 -24.48 -44.00
C PHE A 92 -34.91 -24.65 -43.25
N LYS A 93 -35.46 -23.53 -42.81
CA LYS A 93 -36.80 -23.47 -42.24
C LYS A 93 -37.56 -22.28 -42.80
N ASN A 94 -38.59 -22.55 -43.57
CA ASN A 94 -39.49 -21.54 -44.16
C ASN A 94 -38.75 -20.52 -45.05
N GLY A 95 -37.75 -20.97 -45.80
CA GLY A 95 -36.95 -20.12 -46.68
C GLY A 95 -35.69 -19.55 -46.03
N GLN A 96 -35.50 -19.71 -44.72
CA GLN A 96 -34.39 -19.12 -43.97
C GLN A 96 -33.36 -20.16 -43.56
N TYR A 97 -32.10 -19.77 -43.44
CA TYR A 97 -31.06 -20.60 -42.83
C TYR A 97 -31.42 -20.90 -41.38
N HIS A 98 -31.35 -22.17 -41.01
CA HIS A 98 -31.69 -22.67 -39.68
C HIS A 98 -30.78 -23.84 -39.33
N GLY A 99 -30.75 -24.26 -38.06
CA GLY A 99 -30.04 -25.47 -37.64
C GLY A 99 -28.57 -25.48 -38.03
N LEU A 100 -28.01 -26.65 -38.31
CA LEU A 100 -26.60 -26.75 -38.69
C LEU A 100 -26.41 -26.41 -40.17
N GLY A 101 -25.39 -25.59 -40.45
CA GLY A 101 -25.04 -25.25 -41.82
C GLY A 101 -23.64 -24.69 -41.99
N THR A 102 -23.28 -24.50 -43.24
CA THR A 102 -22.02 -23.91 -43.68
C THR A 102 -22.32 -22.79 -44.67
N TYR A 103 -21.84 -21.59 -44.38
CA TYR A 103 -21.79 -20.48 -45.33
C TYR A 103 -20.34 -20.33 -45.81
N SER A 104 -20.12 -20.35 -47.12
CA SER A 104 -18.82 -20.12 -47.76
C SER A 104 -18.94 -18.88 -48.63
N TRP A 105 -18.03 -17.92 -48.44
CA TRP A 105 -18.00 -16.71 -49.25
C TRP A 105 -17.07 -16.88 -50.45
N ALA A 106 -17.36 -16.18 -51.54
CA ALA A 106 -16.50 -16.15 -52.73
C ALA A 106 -15.07 -15.63 -52.41
N ASN A 107 -14.93 -14.83 -51.34
CA ASN A 107 -13.65 -14.32 -50.86
C ASN A 107 -12.80 -15.36 -50.10
N GLY A 108 -13.30 -16.59 -49.93
CA GLY A 108 -12.65 -17.69 -49.22
C GLY A 108 -13.03 -17.82 -47.74
N ASP A 109 -13.66 -16.82 -47.12
CA ASP A 109 -14.14 -16.90 -45.74
C ASP A 109 -15.14 -18.07 -45.62
N LYS A 110 -15.24 -18.66 -44.43
CA LYS A 110 -16.16 -19.78 -44.19
C LYS A 110 -16.68 -19.79 -42.76
N TYR A 111 -17.98 -19.96 -42.60
CA TYR A 111 -18.65 -20.22 -41.33
C TYR A 111 -19.24 -21.63 -41.37
N THR A 112 -19.14 -22.38 -40.27
CA THR A 112 -19.80 -23.67 -40.10
C THR A 112 -20.29 -23.79 -38.67
N GLY A 113 -21.59 -23.95 -38.46
CA GLY A 113 -22.20 -23.97 -37.13
C GLY A 113 -23.70 -23.77 -37.16
N ASP A 114 -24.23 -23.34 -36.02
CA ASP A 114 -25.67 -23.12 -35.82
C ASP A 114 -26.17 -21.82 -36.47
N PHE A 115 -27.30 -21.91 -37.16
CA PHE A 115 -28.02 -20.80 -37.75
C PHE A 115 -29.42 -20.67 -37.15
N LYS A 116 -29.87 -19.44 -36.99
CA LYS A 116 -31.24 -19.09 -36.65
C LYS A 116 -31.65 -17.83 -37.39
N ASN A 117 -32.69 -17.93 -38.22
CA ASN A 117 -33.26 -16.81 -38.96
C ASN A 117 -32.19 -16.09 -39.79
N ASP A 118 -31.49 -16.83 -40.65
CA ASP A 118 -30.46 -16.32 -41.57
C ASP A 118 -29.15 -15.83 -40.91
N ALA A 119 -29.00 -15.98 -39.59
CA ALA A 119 -27.81 -15.55 -38.87
C ALA A 119 -27.18 -16.65 -38.02
N PRO A 120 -25.84 -16.70 -37.89
CA PRO A 120 -25.13 -17.49 -36.89
C PRO A 120 -25.68 -17.22 -35.49
N ASN A 121 -26.12 -18.30 -34.83
CA ASN A 121 -26.72 -18.23 -33.50
C ASN A 121 -26.56 -19.58 -32.79
N GLY A 122 -25.64 -19.64 -31.83
CA GLY A 122 -25.20 -20.90 -31.22
C GLY A 122 -23.70 -21.08 -31.36
N HIS A 123 -23.22 -22.30 -31.51
CA HIS A 123 -21.80 -22.59 -31.60
C HIS A 123 -21.37 -22.76 -33.06
N GLY A 124 -20.20 -22.25 -33.40
CA GLY A 124 -19.69 -22.36 -34.76
C GLY A 124 -18.20 -22.13 -34.88
N THR A 125 -17.72 -22.36 -36.10
CA THR A 125 -16.37 -22.07 -36.53
C THR A 125 -16.42 -21.05 -37.66
N TYR A 126 -15.70 -19.95 -37.52
CA TYR A 126 -15.42 -19.02 -38.60
C TYR A 126 -13.94 -19.11 -38.99
N THR A 127 -13.64 -19.27 -40.27
CA THR A 127 -12.28 -19.31 -40.83
C THR A 127 -12.15 -18.17 -41.83
N TRP A 128 -11.09 -17.37 -41.71
CA TRP A 128 -10.80 -16.28 -42.64
C TRP A 128 -10.03 -16.82 -43.85
N GLY A 129 -10.50 -16.51 -45.05
CA GLY A 129 -9.96 -17.03 -46.31
C GLY A 129 -9.33 -15.98 -47.22
N ARG A 130 -9.15 -14.75 -46.74
CA ARG A 130 -8.50 -13.66 -47.49
C ARG A 130 -7.37 -13.02 -46.71
N GLU A 131 -6.34 -12.58 -47.42
CA GLU A 131 -5.29 -11.74 -46.82
C GLU A 131 -5.87 -10.41 -46.28
N PRO A 132 -5.34 -9.87 -45.16
CA PRO A 132 -4.19 -10.34 -44.40
C PRO A 132 -4.47 -11.51 -43.43
N TRP A 133 -5.69 -12.05 -43.39
CA TRP A 133 -6.17 -12.93 -42.31
C TRP A 133 -6.31 -14.38 -42.72
N LEU A 134 -5.82 -14.71 -43.92
CA LEU A 134 -5.87 -16.05 -44.47
C LEU A 134 -5.30 -17.05 -43.46
N GLY A 135 -6.15 -17.92 -42.92
CA GLY A 135 -5.78 -18.93 -41.93
C GLY A 135 -6.14 -18.61 -40.47
N ASP A 136 -6.56 -17.38 -40.14
CA ASP A 136 -7.16 -17.09 -38.83
C ASP A 136 -8.43 -17.93 -38.66
N LYS A 137 -8.75 -18.28 -37.40
CA LYS A 137 -9.94 -19.09 -37.09
C LYS A 137 -10.51 -18.75 -35.72
N TYR A 138 -11.83 -18.66 -35.62
CA TYR A 138 -12.55 -18.57 -34.36
C TYR A 138 -13.46 -19.78 -34.20
N VAL A 139 -13.51 -20.35 -33.00
CA VAL A 139 -14.39 -21.45 -32.62
C VAL A 139 -15.07 -21.06 -31.31
N GLY A 140 -16.39 -20.92 -31.31
CA GLY A 140 -17.10 -20.52 -30.09
C GLY A 140 -18.53 -20.10 -30.33
N GLY A 141 -19.09 -19.40 -29.36
CA GLY A 141 -20.45 -18.87 -29.42
C GLY A 141 -20.59 -17.68 -30.38
N PHE A 142 -21.77 -17.62 -31.00
CA PHE A 142 -22.22 -16.55 -31.89
C PHE A 142 -23.64 -16.12 -31.54
N VAL A 143 -23.89 -14.81 -31.58
CA VAL A 143 -25.23 -14.23 -31.56
C VAL A 143 -25.32 -13.17 -32.65
N ASN A 144 -26.14 -13.41 -33.67
CA ASN A 144 -26.38 -12.48 -34.77
C ASN A 144 -25.07 -11.96 -35.38
N TRP A 145 -24.24 -12.90 -35.83
CA TRP A 145 -22.92 -12.64 -36.40
C TRP A 145 -21.85 -12.12 -35.43
N LYS A 146 -22.14 -11.85 -34.16
CA LYS A 146 -21.11 -11.42 -33.20
C LYS A 146 -20.60 -12.59 -32.37
N LYS A 147 -19.30 -12.63 -32.09
CA LYS A 147 -18.72 -13.56 -31.10
C LYS A 147 -19.28 -13.21 -29.72
N GLU A 148 -19.83 -14.20 -29.04
CA GLU A 148 -20.47 -14.05 -27.73
C GLU A 148 -20.25 -15.30 -26.88
N GLY A 149 -20.08 -15.13 -25.57
CA GLY A 149 -19.82 -16.22 -24.65
C GLY A 149 -18.40 -16.77 -24.79
N PHE A 150 -18.20 -18.05 -24.45
CA PHE A 150 -16.88 -18.65 -24.50
C PHE A 150 -16.48 -19.03 -25.93
N GLY A 151 -15.21 -18.77 -26.27
CA GLY A 151 -14.65 -19.12 -27.56
C GLY A 151 -13.13 -19.20 -27.55
N THR A 152 -12.60 -19.65 -28.67
CA THR A 152 -11.16 -19.70 -28.95
C THR A 152 -10.87 -19.01 -30.27
N TYR A 153 -9.98 -18.04 -30.25
CA TYR A 153 -9.42 -17.42 -31.44
C TYR A 153 -8.01 -17.99 -31.69
N TYR A 154 -7.75 -18.39 -32.92
CA TYR A 154 -6.47 -18.86 -33.43
C TYR A 154 -5.98 -17.85 -34.47
N TRP A 155 -4.78 -17.32 -34.27
CA TRP A 155 -4.11 -16.47 -35.26
C TRP A 155 -3.21 -17.33 -36.13
N LYS A 156 -3.12 -17.00 -37.43
CA LYS A 156 -2.23 -17.71 -38.36
C LYS A 156 -0.76 -17.63 -37.96
N GLU A 157 -0.39 -16.58 -37.22
CA GLU A 157 0.96 -16.36 -36.69
C GLU A 157 1.30 -17.26 -35.48
N GLY A 158 0.31 -17.99 -34.93
CA GLY A 158 0.50 -18.96 -33.85
C GLY A 158 0.00 -18.50 -32.48
N ASP A 159 -0.39 -17.23 -32.31
CA ASP A 159 -1.07 -16.77 -31.11
C ASP A 159 -2.42 -17.51 -30.96
N LYS A 160 -2.89 -17.66 -29.71
CA LYS A 160 -4.18 -18.27 -29.39
C LYS A 160 -4.80 -17.64 -28.16
N TYR A 161 -6.09 -17.33 -28.20
CA TYR A 161 -6.85 -16.82 -27.07
C TYR A 161 -8.00 -17.76 -26.79
N VAL A 162 -8.19 -18.12 -25.53
CA VAL A 162 -9.29 -18.96 -25.04
C VAL A 162 -9.98 -18.21 -23.91
N GLY A 163 -11.24 -17.82 -24.07
CA GLY A 163 -11.92 -17.05 -23.03
C GLY A 163 -13.27 -16.50 -23.45
N GLU A 164 -13.73 -15.53 -22.66
CA GLU A 164 -15.01 -14.87 -22.82
C GLU A 164 -14.96 -13.78 -23.92
N PHE A 165 -16.02 -13.78 -24.73
CA PHE A 165 -16.29 -12.78 -25.76
C PHE A 165 -17.62 -12.11 -25.47
N SER A 166 -17.67 -10.79 -25.67
CA SER A 166 -18.93 -10.05 -25.73
C SER A 166 -18.86 -9.01 -26.82
N GLY A 167 -19.78 -9.08 -27.79
CA GLY A 167 -19.84 -8.14 -28.91
C GLY A 167 -18.55 -8.07 -29.73
N ASP A 168 -17.99 -9.23 -30.10
CA ASP A 168 -16.72 -9.38 -30.85
C ASP A 168 -15.42 -9.07 -30.08
N ALA A 169 -15.51 -8.52 -28.87
CA ALA A 169 -14.36 -8.20 -28.03
C ALA A 169 -14.13 -9.27 -26.96
N SER A 170 -12.86 -9.52 -26.60
CA SER A 170 -12.56 -10.29 -25.39
C SER A 170 -12.82 -9.43 -24.16
N ASN A 171 -13.72 -9.91 -23.32
CA ASN A 171 -14.19 -9.24 -22.11
C ASN A 171 -14.48 -10.30 -21.06
N GLY A 172 -13.89 -10.20 -19.88
CA GLY A 172 -13.99 -11.21 -18.83
C GLY A 172 -12.74 -12.10 -18.77
N GLU A 173 -12.89 -13.32 -18.26
CA GLU A 173 -11.75 -14.21 -18.03
C GLU A 173 -11.26 -14.86 -19.32
N GLY A 174 -9.94 -15.00 -19.45
CA GLY A 174 -9.34 -15.66 -20.60
C GLY A 174 -7.88 -16.05 -20.40
N THR A 175 -7.38 -16.84 -21.34
CA THR A 175 -5.96 -17.21 -21.43
C THR A 175 -5.47 -16.88 -22.84
N TYR A 176 -4.41 -16.08 -22.91
CA TYR A 176 -3.70 -15.76 -24.13
C TYR A 176 -2.37 -16.52 -24.16
N TYR A 177 -2.22 -17.35 -25.17
CA TYR A 177 -1.00 -18.07 -25.51
C TYR A 177 -0.32 -17.30 -26.64
N TYR A 178 0.84 -16.75 -26.36
CA TYR A 178 1.65 -16.07 -27.37
C TYR A 178 2.43 -17.11 -28.20
N ALA A 179 2.65 -16.84 -29.48
CA ALA A 179 3.44 -17.67 -30.39
C ALA A 179 4.89 -17.85 -29.91
N ASN A 180 5.40 -16.88 -29.14
CA ASN A 180 6.71 -16.94 -28.49
C ASN A 180 6.75 -17.87 -27.25
N GLY A 181 5.61 -18.47 -26.88
CA GLY A 181 5.43 -19.36 -25.74
C GLY A 181 5.00 -18.68 -24.45
N ASP A 182 5.05 -17.34 -24.35
CA ASP A 182 4.56 -16.62 -23.17
C ASP A 182 3.07 -16.91 -22.97
N VAL A 183 2.60 -16.83 -21.73
CA VAL A 183 1.19 -17.11 -21.40
C VAL A 183 0.69 -16.05 -20.43
N TYR A 184 -0.46 -15.45 -20.76
CA TYR A 184 -1.25 -14.67 -19.81
C TYR A 184 -2.55 -15.39 -19.50
N LYS A 185 -2.95 -15.42 -18.23
CA LYS A 185 -4.25 -15.92 -17.77
C LYS A 185 -4.86 -14.90 -16.82
N GLY A 186 -6.07 -14.43 -17.10
CA GLY A 186 -6.78 -13.51 -16.23
C GLY A 186 -7.81 -12.68 -16.98
N GLU A 187 -8.12 -11.53 -16.42
CA GLU A 187 -9.16 -10.63 -16.91
C GLU A 187 -8.71 -9.86 -18.17
N PHE A 188 -9.66 -9.72 -19.09
CA PHE A 188 -9.55 -8.94 -20.31
C PHE A 188 -10.65 -7.90 -20.40
N LYS A 189 -10.31 -6.75 -20.98
CA LYS A 189 -11.26 -5.72 -21.39
C LYS A 189 -10.86 -5.17 -22.75
N GLU A 190 -11.73 -5.35 -23.74
CA GLU A 190 -11.48 -4.95 -25.13
C GLU A 190 -10.10 -5.40 -25.64
N TRP A 191 -9.76 -6.69 -25.47
CA TRP A 191 -8.47 -7.28 -25.89
C TRP A 191 -7.24 -6.86 -25.11
N LYS A 192 -7.40 -6.03 -24.08
CA LYS A 192 -6.30 -5.66 -23.19
C LYS A 192 -6.39 -6.46 -21.90
N LYS A 193 -5.24 -6.83 -21.36
CA LYS A 193 -5.14 -7.35 -19.99
C LYS A 193 -5.52 -6.22 -19.04
N ASP A 194 -6.62 -6.40 -18.30
CA ASP A 194 -7.19 -5.37 -17.45
C ASP A 194 -7.94 -6.05 -16.30
N GLY A 195 -7.49 -5.86 -15.06
CA GLY A 195 -7.96 -6.62 -13.89
C GLY A 195 -6.87 -7.52 -13.32
N GLN A 196 -7.25 -8.61 -12.64
CA GLN A 196 -6.28 -9.56 -12.09
C GLN A 196 -5.79 -10.55 -13.16
N GLY A 197 -4.52 -10.93 -13.08
CA GLY A 197 -3.98 -11.97 -13.93
C GLY A 197 -2.62 -12.50 -13.53
N GLU A 198 -2.23 -13.55 -14.24
CA GLU A 198 -0.93 -14.20 -14.16
C GLU A 198 -0.26 -14.15 -15.52
N PHE A 199 0.99 -13.68 -15.58
CA PHE A 199 1.82 -13.71 -16.78
C PHE A 199 3.04 -14.57 -16.54
N THR A 200 3.27 -15.55 -17.41
CA THR A 200 4.43 -16.43 -17.39
C THR A 200 5.28 -16.21 -18.63
N TRP A 201 6.55 -15.89 -18.44
CA TRP A 201 7.51 -15.75 -19.52
C TRP A 201 8.14 -17.10 -19.84
N LYS A 202 8.08 -17.51 -21.11
CA LYS A 202 8.72 -18.75 -21.59
C LYS A 202 9.89 -18.48 -22.51
N ARG A 203 10.00 -17.28 -23.08
CA ARG A 203 11.15 -16.90 -23.91
C ARG A 203 12.35 -16.41 -23.10
N LYS A 204 13.56 -16.68 -23.61
CA LYS A 204 14.81 -16.16 -23.05
C LYS A 204 14.89 -14.63 -23.22
N PRO A 205 15.56 -13.91 -22.31
CA PRO A 205 16.23 -14.40 -21.09
C PRO A 205 15.30 -14.64 -19.88
N TRP A 206 14.01 -14.32 -19.98
CA TRP A 206 13.06 -14.36 -18.86
C TRP A 206 12.37 -15.71 -18.66
N THR A 207 12.85 -16.78 -19.29
CA THR A 207 12.25 -18.10 -19.17
C THR A 207 12.14 -18.50 -17.69
N GLY A 208 10.92 -18.69 -17.20
CA GLY A 208 10.63 -19.04 -15.81
C GLY A 208 10.26 -17.87 -14.91
N ASP A 209 10.41 -16.62 -15.38
CA ASP A 209 9.81 -15.47 -14.71
C ASP A 209 8.28 -15.60 -14.70
N ARG A 210 7.66 -15.11 -13.63
CA ARG A 210 6.20 -15.15 -13.45
C ARG A 210 5.71 -13.94 -12.68
N TYR A 211 4.59 -13.38 -13.06
CA TYR A 211 3.93 -12.29 -12.36
C TYR A 211 2.50 -12.68 -12.03
N VAL A 212 2.05 -12.36 -10.83
CA VAL A 212 0.65 -12.53 -10.40
C VAL A 212 0.19 -11.23 -9.75
N GLY A 213 -0.80 -10.56 -10.32
CA GLY A 213 -1.28 -9.27 -9.80
C GLY A 213 -2.16 -8.51 -10.78
N SER A 214 -2.29 -7.20 -10.57
CA SER A 214 -3.14 -6.36 -11.40
C SER A 214 -2.47 -5.94 -12.71
N PHE A 215 -3.30 -5.85 -13.74
CA PHE A 215 -3.00 -5.30 -15.04
C PHE A 215 -3.94 -4.14 -15.33
N GLN A 216 -3.45 -3.12 -16.02
CA GLN A 216 -4.27 -2.06 -16.59
C GLN A 216 -3.79 -1.78 -18.00
N ALA A 217 -4.69 -1.92 -18.97
CA ALA A 217 -4.37 -1.68 -20.39
C ALA A 217 -3.06 -2.34 -20.86
N ASP A 218 -2.90 -3.65 -20.58
CA ASP A 218 -1.71 -4.48 -20.89
C ASP A 218 -0.47 -4.29 -20.02
N GLU A 219 -0.47 -3.33 -19.10
CA GLU A 219 0.67 -3.02 -18.24
C GLU A 219 0.51 -3.57 -16.83
N LEU A 220 1.63 -3.98 -16.20
CA LEU A 220 1.66 -4.29 -14.77
C LEU A 220 1.34 -3.02 -13.99
N SER A 221 0.31 -3.07 -13.16
CA SER A 221 -0.15 -1.93 -12.37
C SER A 221 -0.63 -2.40 -10.99
N GLY A 222 -0.92 -1.48 -10.08
CA GLY A 222 -1.53 -1.81 -8.79
C GLY A 222 -0.66 -2.74 -7.95
N GLN A 223 -1.25 -3.79 -7.37
CA GLN A 223 -0.52 -4.74 -6.52
C GLN A 223 -0.14 -5.99 -7.32
N GLY A 224 1.05 -6.53 -7.07
CA GLY A 224 1.42 -7.81 -7.65
C GLY A 224 2.72 -8.38 -7.11
N THR A 225 2.88 -9.68 -7.35
CA THR A 225 4.08 -10.44 -7.02
C THR A 225 4.80 -10.84 -8.30
N LYS A 226 6.07 -10.44 -8.44
CA LYS A 226 6.96 -10.93 -9.49
C LYS A 226 7.91 -11.96 -8.88
N TYR A 227 7.87 -13.15 -9.44
CA TYR A 227 8.84 -14.21 -9.24
C TYR A 227 9.84 -14.14 -10.38
N TYR A 228 11.12 -14.04 -10.04
CA TYR A 228 12.20 -14.00 -11.02
C TYR A 228 12.78 -15.41 -11.17
N SER A 229 13.16 -15.77 -12.39
CA SER A 229 13.88 -17.01 -12.71
C SER A 229 15.22 -17.13 -11.96
N SER A 230 15.80 -16.01 -11.51
CA SER A 230 16.96 -15.97 -10.61
C SER A 230 16.68 -16.58 -9.23
N GLY A 231 15.42 -16.69 -8.82
CA GLY A 231 14.97 -17.02 -7.46
C GLY A 231 14.65 -15.79 -6.61
N ASP A 232 14.87 -14.58 -7.14
CA ASP A 232 14.45 -13.35 -6.46
C ASP A 232 12.91 -13.22 -6.50
N LYS A 233 12.36 -12.41 -5.60
CA LYS A 233 10.93 -12.14 -5.50
C LYS A 233 10.67 -10.69 -5.14
N TYR A 234 9.71 -10.07 -5.82
CA TYR A 234 9.16 -8.76 -5.43
C TYR A 234 7.67 -8.88 -5.14
N GLU A 235 7.23 -8.31 -4.04
CA GLU A 235 5.83 -8.23 -3.63
C GLU A 235 5.50 -6.78 -3.31
N GLY A 236 4.59 -6.17 -4.06
CA GLY A 236 4.13 -4.84 -3.72
C GLY A 236 3.54 -4.11 -4.90
N SER A 237 3.69 -2.79 -4.86
CA SER A 237 3.05 -1.89 -5.79
C SER A 237 3.83 -1.79 -7.11
N TRP A 238 3.11 -1.68 -8.23
CA TRP A 238 3.60 -1.59 -9.60
C TRP A 238 2.94 -0.44 -10.34
N GLU A 239 3.70 0.21 -11.19
CA GLU A 239 3.24 1.25 -12.11
C GLU A 239 4.04 1.14 -13.41
N ASN A 240 3.35 1.01 -14.54
CA ASN A 240 3.93 0.97 -15.88
C ASN A 240 5.16 0.04 -15.96
N TRP A 241 4.99 -1.22 -15.56
CA TRP A 241 6.04 -2.25 -15.53
C TRP A 241 7.17 -2.06 -14.51
N LYS A 242 7.13 -1.01 -13.68
CA LYS A 242 8.15 -0.72 -12.68
C LYS A 242 7.60 -0.90 -11.28
N ARG A 243 8.47 -1.36 -10.37
CA ARG A 243 8.20 -1.30 -8.92
C ARG A 243 7.99 0.16 -8.54
N HIS A 244 6.90 0.49 -7.88
CA HIS A 244 6.54 1.85 -7.49
C HIS A 244 5.72 1.78 -6.21
N GLY A 245 5.82 2.72 -5.28
CA GLY A 245 5.11 2.68 -4.00
C GLY A 245 5.75 1.72 -3.01
N PHE A 246 5.00 1.23 -2.04
CA PHE A 246 5.54 0.32 -1.02
C PHE A 246 5.64 -1.13 -1.53
N GLY A 247 6.74 -1.81 -1.19
CA GLY A 247 6.93 -3.22 -1.54
C GLY A 247 8.14 -3.87 -0.87
N THR A 248 8.11 -5.20 -0.86
CA THR A 248 9.19 -6.05 -0.36
C THR A 248 9.93 -6.69 -1.53
N TYR A 249 11.25 -6.59 -1.55
CA TYR A 249 12.10 -7.35 -2.45
C TYR A 249 12.94 -8.33 -1.64
N THR A 250 12.81 -9.61 -1.96
CA THR A 250 13.61 -10.69 -1.37
C THR A 250 14.55 -11.22 -2.43
N TRP A 251 15.84 -11.15 -2.16
CA TRP A 251 16.86 -11.73 -3.02
C TRP A 251 17.04 -13.21 -2.69
N LYS A 252 17.42 -14.02 -3.68
CA LYS A 252 17.72 -15.45 -3.47
C LYS A 252 18.80 -15.68 -2.40
N ASN A 253 19.72 -14.73 -2.23
CA ASN A 253 20.79 -14.81 -1.23
C ASN A 253 20.32 -14.57 0.21
N GLY A 254 19.03 -14.29 0.44
CA GLY A 254 18.45 -14.02 1.76
C GLY A 254 18.41 -12.54 2.14
N ASN A 255 19.02 -11.64 1.36
CA ASN A 255 18.83 -10.20 1.56
C ASN A 255 17.34 -9.87 1.37
N ARG A 256 16.87 -8.84 2.06
CA ARG A 256 15.48 -8.38 1.95
C ARG A 256 15.40 -6.86 2.12
N TYR A 257 14.59 -6.19 1.32
CA TYR A 257 14.29 -4.77 1.46
C TYR A 257 12.78 -4.62 1.59
N ILE A 258 12.34 -3.82 2.55
CA ILE A 258 10.95 -3.50 2.82
C ILE A 258 10.83 -1.98 2.86
N GLY A 259 10.17 -1.37 1.89
CA GLY A 259 10.09 0.09 1.88
C GLY A 259 9.52 0.67 0.61
N ASN A 260 9.75 1.96 0.45
CA ASN A 260 9.26 2.73 -0.69
C ASN A 260 10.13 2.52 -1.93
N TRP A 261 9.45 2.52 -3.08
CA TRP A 261 10.03 2.38 -4.41
C TRP A 261 9.52 3.51 -5.31
N VAL A 262 10.40 4.08 -6.12
CA VAL A 262 10.03 5.01 -7.19
C VAL A 262 10.71 4.56 -8.48
N HIS A 263 9.93 4.27 -9.51
CA HIS A 263 10.40 3.85 -10.83
C HIS A 263 11.47 2.73 -10.81
N GLY A 264 11.30 1.76 -9.92
CA GLY A 264 12.17 0.60 -9.81
C GLY A 264 13.38 0.77 -8.89
N LYS A 265 13.52 1.90 -8.19
CA LYS A 265 14.60 2.19 -7.25
C LYS A 265 14.06 2.39 -5.84
N LYS A 266 14.84 2.06 -4.82
CA LYS A 266 14.53 2.39 -3.42
C LYS A 266 14.61 3.91 -3.26
N ASP A 267 13.52 4.54 -2.83
CA ASP A 267 13.43 5.99 -2.67
C ASP A 267 12.36 6.29 -1.60
N GLY A 268 12.71 7.09 -0.58
CA GLY A 268 11.94 7.27 0.64
C GLY A 268 12.37 6.32 1.76
N HIS A 269 11.56 6.22 2.82
CA HIS A 269 11.90 5.37 3.97
C HIS A 269 11.82 3.88 3.66
N GLY A 270 12.72 3.08 4.23
CA GLY A 270 12.68 1.62 4.16
C GLY A 270 13.67 0.94 5.10
N THR A 271 13.53 -0.37 5.21
CA THR A 271 14.41 -1.22 5.99
C THR A 271 15.08 -2.26 5.09
N GLN A 272 16.40 -2.28 5.07
CA GLN A 272 17.23 -3.25 4.38
C GLN A 272 17.81 -4.24 5.38
N TYR A 273 17.53 -5.52 5.15
CA TYR A 273 18.13 -6.66 5.82
C TYR A 273 19.14 -7.31 4.87
N TYR A 274 20.29 -7.65 5.40
CA TYR A 274 21.31 -8.41 4.69
C TYR A 274 21.43 -9.81 5.29
N ALA A 275 21.74 -10.80 4.46
CA ALA A 275 22.01 -12.16 4.90
C ALA A 275 23.23 -12.26 5.82
N SER A 276 24.11 -11.24 5.82
CA SER A 276 25.19 -11.07 6.80
C SER A 276 24.69 -10.77 8.22
N GLY A 277 23.40 -10.46 8.38
CA GLY A 277 22.82 -9.94 9.61
C GLY A 277 22.87 -8.41 9.72
N ASP A 278 23.54 -7.72 8.80
CA ASP A 278 23.53 -6.24 8.78
C ASP A 278 22.08 -5.75 8.52
N GLN A 279 21.71 -4.65 9.14
CA GLN A 279 20.42 -4.01 8.98
C GLN A 279 20.58 -2.51 8.84
N TYR A 280 19.81 -1.91 7.95
CA TYR A 280 19.63 -0.46 7.86
C TYR A 280 18.14 -0.14 7.89
N ASP A 281 17.74 0.81 8.72
CA ASP A 281 16.39 1.37 8.76
C ASP A 281 16.46 2.88 8.65
N GLY A 282 15.93 3.47 7.58
CA GLY A 282 16.06 4.91 7.35
C GLY A 282 15.69 5.34 5.94
N GLU A 283 16.12 6.54 5.55
CA GLU A 283 15.79 7.06 4.22
C GLU A 283 16.69 6.47 3.13
N PHE A 284 16.11 6.32 1.94
CA PHE A 284 16.80 5.93 0.72
C PHE A 284 16.59 7.00 -0.34
N LYS A 285 17.63 7.21 -1.16
CA LYS A 285 17.53 7.98 -2.40
C LYS A 285 18.24 7.23 -3.52
N GLU A 286 17.53 6.92 -4.59
CA GLU A 286 18.11 6.30 -5.79
C GLU A 286 18.94 5.02 -5.46
N ASP A 287 18.36 4.11 -4.68
CA ASP A 287 18.98 2.86 -4.17
C ASP A 287 20.09 3.02 -3.09
N GLN A 288 20.42 4.24 -2.65
CA GLN A 288 21.46 4.53 -1.64
C GLN A 288 20.86 4.97 -0.30
N PHE A 289 21.53 4.66 0.82
CA PHE A 289 21.18 5.23 2.12
C PHE A 289 21.35 6.75 2.09
N HIS A 290 20.37 7.45 2.64
CA HIS A 290 20.30 8.90 2.67
C HIS A 290 19.59 9.38 3.95
N GLY A 291 19.63 10.68 4.23
CA GLY A 291 18.88 11.28 5.32
C GLY A 291 19.20 10.67 6.68
N GLN A 292 18.21 10.59 7.56
CA GLN A 292 18.37 9.96 8.88
C GLN A 292 18.18 8.44 8.78
N GLY A 293 18.95 7.69 9.58
CA GLY A 293 18.79 6.25 9.67
C GLY A 293 19.53 5.59 10.83
N VAL A 294 19.20 4.32 11.04
CA VAL A 294 19.84 3.42 12.00
C VAL A 294 20.50 2.28 11.23
N TYR A 295 21.79 2.07 11.45
CA TYR A 295 22.53 0.94 10.90
C TYR A 295 23.01 0.04 12.03
N ILE A 296 22.68 -1.26 11.95
CA ILE A 296 23.11 -2.30 12.87
C ILE A 296 24.02 -3.24 12.11
N TRP A 297 25.23 -3.44 12.61
CA TRP A 297 26.17 -4.39 12.04
C TRP A 297 25.88 -5.79 12.59
N GLY A 298 25.68 -6.77 11.71
CA GLY A 298 25.45 -8.16 12.06
C GLY A 298 26.65 -9.08 11.85
N ARG A 299 27.70 -8.57 11.19
CA ARG A 299 28.92 -9.30 10.85
C ARG A 299 30.08 -9.04 11.80
N ASP A 300 30.83 -10.10 12.12
CA ASP A 300 32.09 -9.95 12.85
C ASP A 300 33.13 -9.14 12.04
N PRO A 301 34.01 -8.36 12.71
CA PRO A 301 34.10 -8.16 14.17
C PRO A 301 33.16 -7.09 14.73
N TRP A 302 32.33 -6.45 13.91
CA TRP A 302 31.45 -5.33 14.31
C TRP A 302 30.06 -5.77 14.75
N LYS A 303 29.82 -7.07 14.92
CA LYS A 303 28.50 -7.60 15.22
C LYS A 303 27.97 -6.99 16.52
N GLY A 304 26.83 -6.31 16.43
CA GLY A 304 26.21 -5.58 17.54
C GLY A 304 26.57 -4.10 17.61
N ASP A 305 27.51 -3.60 16.81
CA ASP A 305 27.68 -2.15 16.61
C ASP A 305 26.37 -1.57 16.07
N GLN A 306 26.06 -0.33 16.46
CA GLN A 306 24.88 0.41 16.01
C GLN A 306 25.25 1.85 15.75
N TYR A 307 24.68 2.44 14.71
CA TYR A 307 24.82 3.86 14.39
C TYR A 307 23.44 4.44 14.16
N ASN A 308 23.17 5.60 14.76
CA ASN A 308 21.96 6.39 14.53
C ASN A 308 22.39 7.82 14.15
N GLY A 309 22.08 8.25 12.93
CA GLY A 309 22.46 9.57 12.44
C GLY A 309 22.29 9.73 10.93
N GLU A 310 23.01 10.70 10.36
CA GLU A 310 22.84 11.09 8.97
C GLU A 310 23.67 10.24 7.97
N PHE A 311 23.05 9.96 6.82
CA PHE A 311 23.61 9.24 5.69
C PHE A 311 23.57 10.10 4.43
N SER A 312 24.65 10.07 3.65
CA SER A 312 24.67 10.62 2.30
C SER A 312 25.43 9.71 1.35
N LYS A 313 24.80 9.38 0.23
CA LYS A 313 25.33 8.47 -0.80
C LYS A 313 25.84 7.14 -0.22
N GLY A 314 25.10 6.58 0.74
CA GLY A 314 25.44 5.31 1.38
C GLY A 314 26.52 5.39 2.46
N LYS A 315 26.90 6.58 2.93
CA LYS A 315 27.96 6.75 3.95
C LYS A 315 27.49 7.58 5.13
N LEU A 316 28.06 7.31 6.31
CA LEU A 316 27.87 8.12 7.51
C LEU A 316 28.41 9.52 7.25
N THR A 317 27.59 10.53 7.51
CA THR A 317 27.91 11.96 7.39
C THR A 317 27.21 12.72 8.51
N GLY A 318 27.50 14.02 8.64
CA GLY A 318 26.76 14.89 9.56
C GLY A 318 26.84 14.43 11.01
N PHE A 319 25.81 14.71 11.81
CA PHE A 319 25.80 14.34 13.22
C PHE A 319 25.22 12.94 13.44
N GLY A 320 25.82 12.17 14.35
CA GLY A 320 25.31 10.83 14.68
C GLY A 320 25.96 10.20 15.90
N THR A 321 25.28 9.18 16.43
CA THR A 321 25.72 8.38 17.56
C THR A 321 26.05 6.96 17.12
N LYS A 322 27.30 6.53 17.33
CA LYS A 322 27.70 5.12 17.22
C LYS A 322 27.83 4.50 18.61
N VAL A 323 27.11 3.42 18.86
CA VAL A 323 27.30 2.52 20.01
C VAL A 323 28.06 1.30 19.52
N TYR A 324 29.18 1.00 20.16
CA TYR A 324 30.01 -0.16 19.81
C TYR A 324 29.54 -1.39 20.59
N ALA A 325 29.70 -2.58 20.02
CA ALA A 325 29.39 -3.83 20.71
C ALA A 325 30.20 -4.02 22.00
N SER A 326 31.37 -3.36 22.11
CA SER A 326 32.16 -3.30 23.35
C SER A 326 31.43 -2.58 24.50
N GLY A 327 30.46 -1.71 24.19
CA GLY A 327 29.80 -0.77 25.09
C GLY A 327 30.38 0.64 25.04
N ASP A 328 31.42 0.88 24.23
CA ASP A 328 31.90 2.23 23.96
C ASP A 328 30.86 3.01 23.13
N LYS A 329 30.94 4.35 23.14
CA LYS A 329 30.00 5.21 22.42
C LYS A 329 30.72 6.41 21.83
N TYR A 330 30.33 6.83 20.64
CA TYR A 330 30.68 8.13 20.07
C TYR A 330 29.43 8.88 19.68
N THR A 331 29.32 10.15 20.05
CA THR A 331 28.27 11.07 19.60
C THR A 331 28.93 12.35 19.10
N GLY A 332 28.75 12.66 17.82
CA GLY A 332 29.43 13.81 17.21
C GLY A 332 29.29 13.80 15.70
N GLU A 333 30.11 14.62 15.03
CA GLU A 333 30.12 14.68 13.58
C GLU A 333 30.85 13.47 12.94
N TRP A 334 30.41 13.13 11.73
CA TRP A 334 30.89 12.03 10.91
C TRP A 334 31.14 12.51 9.49
N LYS A 335 32.16 11.94 8.85
CA LYS A 335 32.45 12.16 7.44
C LYS A 335 33.03 10.89 6.85
N ASP A 336 32.37 10.36 5.82
CA ASP A 336 32.82 9.17 5.08
C ASP A 336 33.21 7.99 6.01
N TRP A 337 32.33 7.63 6.96
CA TRP A 337 32.52 6.56 7.97
C TRP A 337 33.53 6.86 9.10
N LYS A 338 34.08 8.06 9.17
CA LYS A 338 35.05 8.45 10.19
C LYS A 338 34.49 9.51 11.12
N LYS A 339 34.86 9.45 12.40
CA LYS A 339 34.59 10.55 13.35
C LYS A 339 35.31 11.80 12.84
N HIS A 340 34.60 12.91 12.76
CA HIS A 340 35.11 14.18 12.27
C HIS A 340 34.50 15.32 13.08
N GLY A 341 34.93 16.57 12.87
CA GLY A 341 34.33 17.75 13.51
C GLY A 341 34.36 17.65 15.04
N TYR A 342 33.34 18.17 15.72
CA TYR A 342 33.25 18.09 17.17
C TYR A 342 32.47 16.85 17.63
N GLY A 343 32.93 16.20 18.71
CA GLY A 343 32.27 15.00 19.21
C GLY A 343 32.78 14.52 20.56
N THR A 344 31.96 13.68 21.20
CA THR A 344 32.26 12.99 22.45
C THR A 344 32.40 11.49 22.22
N TYR A 345 33.55 10.93 22.58
CA TYR A 345 33.74 9.48 22.71
C TYR A 345 33.72 9.12 24.19
N THR A 346 32.90 8.14 24.57
CA THR A 346 32.81 7.59 25.92
C THR A 346 33.25 6.13 25.88
N TRP A 347 34.26 5.79 26.65
CA TRP A 347 34.69 4.41 26.85
C TRP A 347 33.80 3.74 27.89
N LYS A 348 33.54 2.44 27.73
CA LYS A 348 32.73 1.64 28.67
C LYS A 348 33.21 1.74 30.13
N LYS A 349 34.52 1.97 30.33
CA LYS A 349 35.14 2.10 31.66
C LYS A 349 34.93 3.46 32.32
N GLY A 350 34.28 4.41 31.65
CA GLY A 350 33.93 5.72 32.19
C GLY A 350 34.83 6.87 31.74
N ASP A 351 35.96 6.59 31.08
CA ASP A 351 36.74 7.62 30.41
C ASP A 351 35.91 8.26 29.28
N ALA A 352 36.17 9.53 28.96
CA ALA A 352 35.54 10.23 27.86
C ALA A 352 36.46 11.28 27.24
N TYR A 353 36.32 11.54 25.95
CA TYR A 353 36.97 12.65 25.26
C TYR A 353 35.91 13.46 24.55
N THR A 354 35.87 14.76 24.81
CA THR A 354 34.98 15.71 24.15
C THR A 354 35.83 16.79 23.49
N GLY A 355 35.79 16.90 22.17
CA GLY A 355 36.66 17.81 21.44
C GLY A 355 36.58 17.63 19.93
N GLU A 356 37.54 18.21 19.22
CA GLU A 356 37.64 18.06 17.77
C GLU A 356 38.20 16.68 17.36
N TRP A 357 37.79 16.22 16.20
CA TRP A 357 38.12 14.93 15.59
C TRP A 357 38.47 15.11 14.11
N VAL A 358 39.54 14.45 13.68
CA VAL A 358 39.91 14.36 12.27
C VAL A 358 40.24 12.91 11.92
N ASP A 359 39.55 12.37 10.92
CA ASP A 359 39.77 10.98 10.45
C ASP A 359 39.77 9.94 11.58
N SER A 360 38.83 10.06 12.51
CA SER A 360 38.68 9.20 13.70
C SER A 360 39.71 9.37 14.82
N LYS A 361 40.57 10.39 14.75
CA LYS A 361 41.57 10.70 15.77
C LYS A 361 41.23 11.98 16.52
N MET A 362 41.52 12.01 17.82
CA MET A 362 41.44 13.22 18.64
C MET A 362 42.39 14.27 18.07
N HIS A 363 41.87 15.48 17.86
CA HIS A 363 42.58 16.60 17.24
C HIS A 363 42.09 17.92 17.85
N GLY A 364 42.76 19.04 17.55
CA GLY A 364 42.29 20.38 17.91
C GLY A 364 42.10 20.58 19.41
N GLN A 365 41.14 21.41 19.82
CA GLN A 365 40.82 21.60 21.24
C GLN A 365 39.93 20.46 21.76
N GLY A 366 40.25 19.96 22.95
CA GLY A 366 39.47 18.89 23.59
C GLY A 366 39.74 18.71 25.07
N THR A 367 38.80 18.01 25.72
CA THR A 367 38.87 17.61 27.13
C THR A 367 38.81 16.09 27.22
N PHE A 368 39.86 15.47 27.77
CA PHE A 368 39.83 14.07 28.16
C PHE A 368 39.47 13.98 29.64
N THR A 369 38.34 13.35 29.96
CA THR A 369 37.87 13.07 31.32
C THR A 369 38.15 11.62 31.66
N TYR A 370 38.89 11.38 32.72
CA TYR A 370 39.18 10.04 33.21
C TYR A 370 38.04 9.53 34.10
N ALA A 371 37.88 8.21 34.20
CA ALA A 371 36.83 7.57 35.00
C ALA A 371 36.85 7.95 36.49
N ASN A 372 38.00 8.39 37.01
CA ASN A 372 38.16 8.90 38.37
C ASN A 372 37.65 10.34 38.56
N GLY A 373 37.25 11.04 37.49
CA GLY A 373 36.79 12.42 37.48
C GLY A 373 37.86 13.48 37.21
N SER A 374 39.14 13.12 37.13
CA SER A 374 40.20 14.04 36.67
C SER A 374 40.04 14.35 35.18
N ARG A 375 40.58 15.48 34.71
CA ARG A 375 40.49 15.88 33.30
C ARG A 375 41.74 16.56 32.77
N ASP A 376 42.08 16.28 31.51
CA ASP A 376 43.09 16.97 30.72
C ASP A 376 42.41 17.86 29.68
N VAL A 377 42.61 19.18 29.77
CA VAL A 377 42.01 20.17 28.87
C VAL A 377 43.08 20.84 28.04
N GLY A 378 42.96 20.80 26.70
CA GLY A 378 43.86 21.54 25.82
C GLY A 378 43.91 21.00 24.39
N THR A 379 45.05 21.16 23.71
CA THR A 379 45.21 20.81 22.29
C THR A 379 45.67 19.36 22.11
N TRP A 380 45.07 18.64 21.18
CA TRP A 380 45.36 17.26 20.79
C TRP A 380 45.80 17.17 19.32
N GLU A 381 46.69 16.23 19.02
CA GLU A 381 47.10 15.92 17.65
C GLU A 381 47.29 14.41 17.48
N ASN A 382 46.48 13.79 16.60
CA ASN A 382 46.58 12.38 16.25
C ASN A 382 46.53 11.46 17.49
N ASP A 383 45.49 11.64 18.32
CA ASP A 383 45.28 10.91 19.58
C ASP A 383 46.28 11.20 20.70
N LYS A 384 47.21 12.15 20.50
CA LYS A 384 48.21 12.54 21.51
C LYS A 384 47.94 13.94 22.05
N PRO A 385 48.06 14.16 23.36
CA PRO A 385 48.00 15.50 23.91
C PRO A 385 49.24 16.29 23.47
N LEU A 386 49.03 17.46 22.86
CA LEU A 386 50.10 18.38 22.45
C LEU A 386 50.39 19.40 23.55
N LYS A 387 49.34 20.02 24.10
CA LYS A 387 49.44 20.99 25.21
C LYS A 387 48.17 20.94 26.05
N VAL A 388 48.23 20.30 27.21
CA VAL A 388 47.08 20.10 28.11
C VAL A 388 47.36 20.59 29.53
N ILE A 389 46.31 21.00 30.23
CA ILE A 389 46.30 21.33 31.66
C ILE A 389 45.51 20.24 32.39
N HIS A 390 46.13 19.61 33.39
CA HIS A 390 45.51 18.57 34.21
C HIS A 390 44.72 19.17 35.39
N TYR A 391 43.53 18.63 35.66
CA TYR A 391 42.68 19.02 36.78
C TYR A 391 42.23 17.80 37.58
N ASP A 392 42.45 17.82 38.90
CA ASP A 392 42.02 16.78 39.83
C ASP A 392 40.59 17.02 40.38
N PRO A 393 39.79 15.96 40.62
CA PRO A 393 38.41 16.06 41.10
C PRO A 393 38.26 16.58 42.54
N GLY A 394 39.37 16.89 43.22
CA GLY A 394 39.40 17.34 44.62
C GLY A 394 40.04 18.71 44.88
N GLU A 395 40.61 19.39 43.89
CA GLU A 395 41.19 20.72 44.09
C GLU A 395 40.16 21.84 43.88
N LYS A 396 39.59 22.36 44.98
CA LYS A 396 39.03 23.72 44.98
C LYS A 396 40.18 24.73 44.94
N LYS A 397 40.81 24.93 43.78
CA LYS A 397 41.63 26.13 43.55
C LYS A 397 40.72 27.24 43.03
N GLN A 398 40.74 28.38 43.72
CA GLN A 398 40.14 29.65 43.30
C GLN A 398 40.30 29.87 41.80
N ASP A 399 39.21 30.25 41.13
CA ASP A 399 39.22 30.81 39.78
C ASP A 399 40.28 31.92 39.69
N LYS A 400 41.46 31.57 39.21
CA LYS A 400 42.34 32.50 38.53
C LYS A 400 42.19 32.17 37.06
N GLN A 401 41.56 33.09 36.34
CA GLN A 401 41.49 33.10 34.89
C GLN A 401 42.83 32.65 34.28
N PRO A 402 42.84 31.71 33.33
CA PRO A 402 44.05 31.38 32.60
C PRO A 402 44.55 32.65 31.84
N PRO A 403 45.87 32.84 31.71
CA PRO A 403 46.43 34.04 31.13
C PRO A 403 46.01 34.22 29.67
N ILE A 404 45.64 35.47 29.36
CA ILE A 404 45.39 35.98 28.01
C ILE A 404 46.59 35.65 27.12
N VAL A 405 46.38 34.80 26.11
CA VAL A 405 47.31 34.63 25.00
C VAL A 405 47.08 35.77 24.02
N VAL A 406 48.00 36.74 24.01
CA VAL A 406 48.05 37.85 23.06
C VAL A 406 48.26 37.30 21.64
N GLN A 407 47.29 37.48 20.74
CA GLN A 407 47.53 37.42 19.30
C GLN A 407 47.90 38.83 18.78
N LYS A 408 48.92 38.91 17.93
CA LYS A 408 49.37 40.13 17.24
C LYS A 408 48.35 40.59 16.17
N PRO A 409 48.39 41.87 15.75
CA PRO A 409 47.21 42.61 15.30
C PRO A 409 46.82 42.30 13.86
N GLN A 410 45.51 42.16 13.60
CA GLN A 410 44.93 42.27 12.27
C GLN A 410 43.84 43.35 12.26
N THR A 411 44.12 44.37 11.45
CA THR A 411 43.28 45.44 10.88
C THR A 411 41.82 45.59 11.33
N VAL A 412 41.53 46.78 11.88
CA VAL A 412 40.21 47.32 12.20
C VAL A 412 39.31 47.37 10.95
N LYS A 413 38.16 46.69 11.01
CA LYS A 413 36.99 46.90 10.14
C LYS A 413 35.95 47.76 10.88
N PRO A 414 35.08 48.49 10.17
CA PRO A 414 34.27 49.58 10.74
C PRO A 414 33.24 49.08 11.76
N MET A 415 32.89 49.98 12.69
CA MET A 415 31.99 49.76 13.81
C MET A 415 30.57 49.42 13.32
N ASP A 416 30.09 48.24 13.70
CA ASP A 416 28.79 47.70 13.34
C ASP A 416 27.70 48.13 14.34
N ASN A 417 26.58 48.59 13.80
CA ASN A 417 25.40 49.04 14.56
C ASN A 417 24.19 48.13 14.30
N SER A 418 24.38 46.99 13.64
CA SER A 418 23.33 46.05 13.30
C SER A 418 23.19 45.02 14.42
N PRO A 419 21.97 44.72 14.89
CA PRO A 419 21.80 43.71 15.92
C PRO A 419 21.81 42.29 15.32
N PRO A 420 22.29 41.27 16.07
CA PRO A 420 22.46 39.89 15.59
C PRO A 420 21.13 39.22 15.18
N ILE A 421 21.15 38.30 14.22
CA ILE A 421 19.96 37.53 13.78
C ILE A 421 19.95 36.15 14.43
N ILE A 422 18.82 35.75 15.05
CA ILE A 422 18.67 34.47 15.76
C ILE A 422 17.75 33.49 14.99
N THR A 423 18.28 32.32 14.65
CA THR A 423 17.58 31.20 14.02
C THR A 423 17.61 29.98 14.95
N VAL A 424 16.46 29.48 15.40
CA VAL A 424 16.39 28.32 16.32
C VAL A 424 16.29 27.05 15.50
N THR A 425 17.21 26.10 15.69
CA THR A 425 17.31 24.86 14.88
C THR A 425 16.77 23.63 15.61
N SER A 426 16.74 23.66 16.94
CA SER A 426 16.23 22.56 17.78
C SER A 426 14.71 22.34 17.69
N HIS A 427 13.94 23.34 17.24
CA HIS A 427 12.46 23.32 17.36
C HIS A 427 11.70 24.04 16.22
N GLU A 428 12.12 23.89 14.95
CA GLU A 428 11.22 24.18 13.81
C GLU A 428 10.53 22.90 13.29
N VAL A 429 9.24 22.81 13.66
CA VAL A 429 8.09 22.13 13.02
C VAL A 429 8.36 20.88 12.16
N SER A 430 8.36 19.70 12.80
CA SER A 430 7.77 18.51 12.18
C SER A 430 7.32 17.49 13.22
N ARG A 431 6.25 16.78 12.88
CA ARG A 431 5.52 15.82 13.68
C ARG A 431 6.35 14.57 13.97
N GLY A 432 6.15 14.06 15.19
CA GLY A 432 6.28 12.65 15.52
C GLY A 432 7.63 12.26 16.07
N ILE A 433 7.66 11.94 17.37
CA ILE A 433 8.35 10.78 17.95
C ILE A 433 7.80 10.55 19.36
N VAL A 434 7.25 9.35 19.55
CA VAL A 434 7.37 8.40 20.68
C VAL A 434 8.07 8.91 21.96
N PRO A 435 7.41 8.92 23.14
CA PRO A 435 8.06 9.00 24.45
C PRO A 435 8.50 7.59 24.91
N VAL A 436 9.59 7.36 25.67
CA VAL A 436 9.89 7.69 27.09
C VAL A 436 11.42 7.44 27.32
N PRO A 437 12.19 8.08 28.24
CA PRO A 437 11.81 8.79 29.46
C PRO A 437 12.02 10.30 29.49
N THR A 438 11.11 10.94 30.23
CA THR A 438 11.07 12.34 30.63
C THR A 438 12.42 12.83 31.15
N SER A 439 13.13 13.61 30.32
CA SER A 439 14.25 14.42 30.78
C SER A 439 13.68 15.69 31.44
N PRO A 440 14.11 16.05 32.68
CA PRO A 440 13.75 17.31 33.32
C PRO A 440 14.38 18.55 32.64
N THR A 441 15.16 18.33 31.59
CA THR A 441 15.86 19.36 30.82
C THR A 441 15.63 19.18 29.32
N THR A 442 15.51 20.29 28.58
CA THR A 442 15.50 20.31 27.10
C THR A 442 16.74 21.01 26.56
N HIS A 443 17.12 20.66 25.33
CA HIS A 443 18.23 21.27 24.62
C HIS A 443 17.70 22.27 23.59
N VAL A 444 18.09 23.53 23.73
CA VAL A 444 17.80 24.58 22.76
C VAL A 444 19.06 24.86 21.96
N THR A 445 19.03 24.50 20.68
CA THR A 445 20.07 24.81 19.71
C THR A 445 19.56 25.82 18.68
N GLY A 446 20.47 26.66 18.19
CA GLY A 446 20.21 27.63 17.14
C GLY A 446 21.50 28.23 16.59
N ILE A 447 21.36 29.21 15.71
CA ILE A 447 22.44 29.99 15.11
C ILE A 447 22.15 31.46 15.33
N ALA A 448 23.07 32.19 15.95
CA ALA A 448 23.08 33.65 16.05
C ALA A 448 24.14 34.17 15.07
N GLN A 449 23.76 35.02 14.13
CA GLN A 449 24.67 35.52 13.09
C GLN A 449 24.75 37.03 13.12
N ASP A 450 25.98 37.53 13.06
CA ASP A 450 26.30 38.96 12.98
C ASP A 450 27.64 39.13 12.26
N GLU A 451 27.78 40.19 11.47
CA GLU A 451 29.01 40.44 10.69
C GLU A 451 30.22 40.71 11.58
N SER A 452 30.00 41.24 12.79
CA SER A 452 31.03 41.52 13.78
C SER A 452 31.32 40.35 14.72
N GLY A 453 30.44 39.34 14.71
CA GLY A 453 30.54 38.16 15.55
C GLY A 453 29.80 38.30 16.88
N ILE A 454 29.42 37.15 17.44
CA ILE A 454 28.58 37.06 18.64
C ILE A 454 29.45 37.01 19.89
N ALA A 455 29.22 37.92 20.83
CA ALA A 455 29.90 37.94 22.12
C ALA A 455 29.28 36.97 23.13
N GLU A 456 27.96 36.95 23.22
CA GLU A 456 27.23 36.05 24.11
C GLU A 456 25.83 35.77 23.61
N VAL A 457 25.34 34.56 23.88
CA VAL A 457 23.92 34.22 23.75
C VAL A 457 23.45 33.77 25.13
N LEU A 458 22.40 34.39 25.63
CA LEU A 458 21.73 34.01 26.87
C LEU A 458 20.41 33.32 26.52
N VAL A 459 20.12 32.19 27.16
CA VAL A 459 18.83 31.52 27.04
C VAL A 459 18.19 31.45 28.43
N ASN A 460 17.03 32.10 28.59
CA ASN A 460 16.39 32.38 29.88
C ASN A 460 17.34 33.03 30.91
N GLY A 461 18.21 33.93 30.42
CA GLY A 461 19.19 34.63 31.25
C GLY A 461 20.42 33.81 31.64
N GLN A 462 20.53 32.55 31.18
CA GLN A 462 21.71 31.70 31.40
C GLN A 462 22.63 31.70 30.17
N PRO A 463 23.97 31.79 30.34
CA PRO A 463 24.91 31.74 29.21
C PRO A 463 24.82 30.42 28.43
N ALA A 464 24.56 30.51 27.13
CA ALA A 464 24.65 29.40 26.20
C ALA A 464 26.08 29.24 25.68
N GLN A 465 26.47 28.01 25.32
CA GLN A 465 27.75 27.81 24.64
C GLN A 465 27.61 28.26 23.19
N VAL A 466 28.43 29.22 22.76
CA VAL A 466 28.40 29.80 21.42
C VAL A 466 29.70 29.48 20.70
N GLN A 467 29.61 28.90 19.52
CA GLN A 467 30.74 28.59 18.65
C GLN A 467 31.15 29.82 17.82
N SER A 468 32.37 29.81 17.26
CA SER A 468 32.85 30.89 16.38
C SER A 468 32.03 31.05 15.08
N SER A 469 31.26 30.03 14.71
CA SER A 469 30.29 30.03 13.59
C SER A 469 28.96 30.71 13.93
N GLY A 470 28.73 31.10 15.19
CA GLY A 470 27.47 31.65 15.68
C GLY A 470 26.47 30.61 16.17
N GLU A 471 26.76 29.32 16.02
CA GLU A 471 25.92 28.25 16.56
C GLU A 471 25.94 28.25 18.10
N PHE A 472 24.76 28.19 18.71
CA PHE A 472 24.63 28.14 20.16
C PHE A 472 23.82 26.93 20.63
N ALA A 473 24.16 26.41 21.81
CA ALA A 473 23.43 25.36 22.49
C ALA A 473 23.30 25.67 23.99
N ALA A 474 22.09 25.48 24.52
CA ALA A 474 21.79 25.63 25.94
C ALA A 474 20.94 24.46 26.42
N THR A 475 21.24 23.98 27.64
CA THR A 475 20.40 22.98 28.33
C THR A 475 19.60 23.71 29.39
N ILE A 476 18.28 23.63 29.33
CA ILE A 476 17.40 24.40 30.19
C ILE A 476 16.53 23.43 31.00
N PRO A 477 16.45 23.59 32.33
CA PRO A 477 15.46 22.87 33.13
C PRO A 477 14.05 23.29 32.69
N ILE A 478 13.18 22.32 32.45
CA ILE A 478 11.79 22.60 32.10
C ILE A 478 10.93 22.43 33.35
N ASN A 479 10.26 23.51 33.75
CA ASN A 479 9.21 23.42 34.75
C ASN A 479 7.92 22.90 34.10
N PRO A 480 7.08 22.14 34.82
CA PRO A 480 5.81 21.66 34.28
C PRO A 480 4.91 22.81 33.81
N GLY A 481 4.29 22.66 32.64
CA GLY A 481 3.48 23.69 31.99
C GLY A 481 4.17 24.38 30.81
N LYS A 482 3.63 25.53 30.38
CA LYS A 482 4.22 26.38 29.33
C LYS A 482 5.32 27.25 29.92
N SER A 483 6.57 26.93 29.57
CA SER A 483 7.75 27.73 29.88
C SER A 483 8.10 28.60 28.66
N GLU A 484 8.14 29.92 28.80
CA GLU A 484 8.69 30.79 27.76
C GLU A 484 10.21 30.64 27.75
N ILE A 485 10.77 30.39 26.57
CA ILE A 485 12.19 30.42 26.32
C ILE A 485 12.50 31.73 25.61
N VAL A 486 13.26 32.58 26.28
CA VAL A 486 13.76 33.86 25.77
C VAL A 486 15.24 33.69 25.43
N ILE A 487 15.59 33.90 24.17
CA ILE A 487 16.98 33.91 23.69
C ILE A 487 17.36 35.36 23.44
N LEU A 488 18.43 35.81 24.08
CA LEU A 488 19.05 37.11 23.87
C LEU A 488 20.44 36.88 23.29
N ALA A 489 20.70 37.36 22.09
CA ALA A 489 22.04 37.37 21.49
C ALA A 489 22.60 38.80 21.54
N ARG A 490 23.88 38.90 21.89
CA ARG A 490 24.64 40.15 21.91
C ARG A 490 25.91 40.01 21.07
N ASP A 491 26.15 40.98 20.20
CA ASP A 491 27.39 41.04 19.42
C ASP A 491 28.58 41.59 20.25
N ILE A 492 29.78 41.61 19.65
CA ILE A 492 30.99 42.17 20.27
C ILE A 492 30.95 43.68 20.50
N HIS A 493 29.97 44.39 19.92
CA HIS A 493 29.77 45.83 20.01
C HIS A 493 28.60 46.23 20.93
N GLN A 494 28.01 45.27 21.65
CA GLN A 494 26.90 45.40 22.59
C GLN A 494 25.51 45.64 21.95
N ASN A 495 25.33 45.47 20.65
CA ASN A 495 23.99 45.45 20.05
C ASN A 495 23.30 44.13 20.40
N THR A 496 21.98 44.16 20.63
CA THR A 496 21.23 43.00 21.12
C THR A 496 19.99 42.70 20.28
N THR A 497 19.68 41.41 20.14
CA THR A 497 18.40 40.90 19.61
C THR A 497 17.83 39.91 20.59
N GLN A 498 16.51 39.95 20.78
CA GLN A 498 15.78 39.01 21.60
C GLN A 498 14.74 38.25 20.76
N LYS A 499 14.68 36.93 20.92
CA LYS A 499 13.67 36.06 20.30
C LYS A 499 13.10 35.12 21.35
N SER A 500 11.78 35.05 21.47
CA SER A 500 11.14 34.12 22.40
C SER A 500 10.21 33.12 21.71
N PHE A 501 10.07 31.94 22.31
CA PHE A 501 9.10 30.91 21.94
C PHE A 501 8.71 30.11 23.18
N TRP A 502 7.57 29.41 23.12
CA TRP A 502 7.05 28.67 24.26
C TRP A 502 7.38 27.18 24.14
N LEU A 503 7.82 26.56 25.24
CA LEU A 503 7.96 25.11 25.39
C LEU A 503 6.94 24.59 26.40
N GLU A 504 6.18 23.56 26.04
CA GLU A 504 5.15 22.97 26.91
C GLU A 504 5.59 21.56 27.35
N SER A 505 5.83 21.40 28.66
CA SER A 505 6.11 20.09 29.26
C SER A 505 4.92 19.65 30.10
N ARG A 506 4.34 18.48 29.79
CA ARG A 506 3.18 17.95 30.52
C ARG A 506 3.66 17.04 31.67
N THR A 507 3.41 17.44 32.92
CA THR A 507 3.33 16.47 34.02
C THR A 507 1.91 15.96 34.15
N THR A 508 1.79 14.67 34.43
CA THR A 508 0.58 14.06 34.99
C THR A 508 0.21 14.80 36.27
N THR A 509 -0.87 15.59 36.25
CA THR A 509 -1.97 15.66 37.23
C THR A 509 -2.70 17.00 37.00
N GLU A 510 -4.01 16.93 36.76
CA GLU A 510 -5.03 18.00 36.85
C GLU A 510 -4.91 19.24 35.94
N GLU A 511 -5.68 19.24 34.84
CA GLU A 511 -6.27 20.47 34.28
C GLU A 511 -7.79 20.48 34.57
N GLN A 512 -8.20 21.25 35.57
CA GLN A 512 -9.48 21.97 35.54
C GLN A 512 -9.23 23.44 35.87
N THR A 513 -9.90 24.31 35.10
CA THR A 513 -10.23 25.75 35.28
C THR A 513 -9.42 26.72 34.39
N VAL A 514 -9.94 27.21 33.25
CA VAL A 514 -11.05 28.17 32.96
C VAL A 514 -10.49 29.46 32.28
N ILE A 515 -10.83 29.57 30.99
CA ILE A 515 -11.35 30.75 30.25
C ILE A 515 -10.39 31.87 29.78
N ALA A 516 -10.05 31.74 28.48
CA ALA A 516 -10.35 32.61 27.33
C ALA A 516 -10.02 34.12 27.32
N LYS A 517 -9.45 34.54 26.17
CA LYS A 517 -10.08 35.51 25.26
C LYS A 517 -9.77 35.21 23.79
N LYS A 518 -10.85 35.18 22.98
CA LYS A 518 -10.95 34.90 21.54
C LYS A 518 -10.51 36.09 20.65
N PRO A 519 -10.33 35.85 19.35
CA PRO A 519 -11.31 36.40 18.40
C PRO A 519 -12.14 35.31 17.71
N ASP A 520 -13.42 35.64 17.52
CA ASP A 520 -14.43 34.83 16.86
C ASP A 520 -14.17 34.70 15.35
N VAL A 521 -14.20 33.45 14.86
CA VAL A 521 -14.98 33.10 13.67
C VAL A 521 -15.74 31.81 14.00
N LYS A 522 -16.92 31.97 14.61
CA LYS A 522 -17.95 30.91 14.61
C LYS A 522 -18.47 30.78 13.18
N LYS A 523 -17.84 29.91 12.41
CA LYS A 523 -18.47 29.23 11.28
C LYS A 523 -18.08 27.78 11.40
N SER A 524 -19.04 26.94 11.75
CA SER A 524 -18.73 25.56 12.10
C SER A 524 -18.23 24.86 10.84
N PHE A 525 -17.10 24.16 10.97
CA PHE A 525 -16.56 23.27 9.95
C PHE A 525 -17.61 22.26 9.43
N MET A 526 -18.64 21.98 10.23
CA MET A 526 -19.79 21.13 9.92
C MET A 526 -20.85 21.77 9.01
N GLU A 527 -20.98 23.11 9.00
CA GLU A 527 -21.89 23.82 8.07
C GLU A 527 -21.26 23.95 6.67
N GLU A 528 -19.94 24.03 6.57
CA GLU A 528 -19.23 24.03 5.28
C GLU A 528 -18.92 22.63 4.73
N MET A 529 -18.98 21.58 5.56
CA MET A 529 -19.03 20.17 5.15
C MET A 529 -20.45 19.63 5.14
N GLY A 530 -21.38 20.39 4.52
CA GLY A 530 -22.80 20.08 4.42
C GLY A 530 -23.06 18.57 4.39
N ARG A 531 -23.60 18.07 5.52
CA ARG A 531 -23.92 16.67 5.82
C ARG A 531 -23.30 15.69 4.81
N LEU A 532 -22.08 15.24 5.07
CA LEU A 532 -21.64 13.96 4.52
C LEU A 532 -22.77 12.96 4.77
N ASP A 533 -23.43 12.52 3.69
CA ASP A 533 -24.43 11.46 3.70
C ASP A 533 -23.69 10.17 4.09
N SER A 534 -23.46 10.06 5.39
CA SER A 534 -22.49 9.17 6.02
C SER A 534 -23.12 7.85 6.45
N GLY A 535 -24.44 7.71 6.29
CA GLY A 535 -25.20 6.56 6.75
C GLY A 535 -25.10 6.32 8.25
N ASP A 536 -25.75 5.27 8.73
CA ASP A 536 -25.66 4.85 10.12
C ASP A 536 -24.37 4.06 10.37
N TYR A 537 -23.82 4.19 11.59
CA TYR A 537 -22.69 3.38 12.04
C TYR A 537 -23.19 2.23 12.91
N HIS A 538 -22.87 1.01 12.51
CA HIS A 538 -23.23 -0.23 13.18
C HIS A 538 -21.98 -0.94 13.69
N ALA A 539 -22.09 -1.69 14.78
CA ALA A 539 -21.04 -2.60 15.20
C ALA A 539 -21.58 -3.95 15.66
N ILE A 540 -20.89 -5.02 15.28
CA ILE A 540 -21.06 -6.36 15.83
C ILE A 540 -19.80 -6.64 16.63
N ILE A 541 -19.93 -6.85 17.93
CA ILE A 541 -18.81 -7.02 18.85
C ILE A 541 -18.94 -8.40 19.47
N ILE A 542 -17.92 -9.25 19.32
CA ILE A 542 -17.90 -10.64 19.76
C ILE A 542 -16.75 -10.82 20.75
N GLY A 543 -17.04 -11.37 21.92
CA GLY A 543 -16.04 -11.76 22.92
C GLY A 543 -16.35 -13.15 23.46
N ILE A 544 -15.36 -14.04 23.46
CA ILE A 544 -15.55 -15.44 23.89
C ILE A 544 -14.49 -15.82 24.90
N ASN A 545 -14.91 -16.03 26.14
CA ASN A 545 -14.10 -16.57 27.23
C ASN A 545 -14.44 -18.04 27.48
N ASP A 546 -15.73 -18.38 27.47
CA ASP A 546 -16.21 -19.70 27.90
C ASP A 546 -16.40 -20.66 26.72
N TYR A 547 -15.33 -21.41 26.44
CA TYR A 547 -15.32 -22.44 25.41
C TYR A 547 -15.76 -23.80 25.96
N LYS A 548 -16.62 -24.50 25.22
CA LYS A 548 -17.10 -25.85 25.58
C LYS A 548 -16.01 -26.92 25.49
N HIS A 549 -15.14 -26.82 24.48
CA HIS A 549 -14.15 -27.86 24.16
C HIS A 549 -12.72 -27.34 24.01
N LEU A 550 -12.48 -26.05 24.27
CA LEU A 550 -11.18 -25.39 24.18
C LEU A 550 -10.82 -24.73 25.52
N PRO A 551 -9.54 -24.38 25.75
CA PRO A 551 -9.15 -23.63 26.94
C PRO A 551 -9.92 -22.31 27.05
N LYS A 552 -10.39 -21.98 28.26
CA LYS A 552 -11.08 -20.72 28.51
C LYS A 552 -10.11 -19.54 28.44
N LEU A 553 -10.61 -18.38 28.02
CA LEU A 553 -9.87 -17.11 28.05
C LEU A 553 -10.35 -16.24 29.21
N GLU A 554 -9.51 -15.32 29.65
CA GLU A 554 -9.84 -14.40 30.75
C GLU A 554 -10.29 -13.02 30.25
N THR A 555 -9.67 -12.48 29.20
CA THR A 555 -9.83 -11.07 28.82
C THR A 555 -10.85 -10.80 27.71
N ALA A 556 -11.14 -11.74 26.82
CA ALA A 556 -11.87 -11.49 25.56
C ALA A 556 -13.28 -10.91 25.74
N VAL A 557 -14.01 -11.35 26.77
CA VAL A 557 -15.33 -10.79 27.12
C VAL A 557 -15.21 -9.36 27.67
N ASN A 558 -14.17 -9.07 28.45
CA ASN A 558 -13.94 -7.73 28.98
C ASN A 558 -13.52 -6.76 27.85
N ASP A 559 -12.67 -7.23 26.94
CA ASP A 559 -12.26 -6.51 25.74
C ASP A 559 -13.47 -6.12 24.87
N ALA A 560 -14.35 -7.07 24.57
CA ALA A 560 -15.57 -6.83 23.81
C ALA A 560 -16.50 -5.80 24.50
N LYS A 561 -16.71 -5.90 25.81
CA LYS A 561 -17.56 -4.95 26.55
C LYS A 561 -17.03 -3.52 26.50
N GLU A 562 -15.71 -3.35 26.64
CA GLU A 562 -15.11 -2.03 26.66
C GLU A 562 -15.10 -1.39 25.26
N VAL A 563 -14.80 -2.17 24.21
CA VAL A 563 -14.93 -1.70 22.82
C VAL A 563 -16.37 -1.29 22.50
N GLU A 564 -17.37 -2.07 22.92
CA GLU A 564 -18.79 -1.72 22.76
C GLU A 564 -19.11 -0.38 23.42
N ARG A 565 -18.66 -0.20 24.66
CA ARG A 565 -18.89 1.02 25.44
C ARG A 565 -18.33 2.24 24.73
N VAL A 566 -17.08 2.18 24.26
CA VAL A 566 -16.41 3.29 23.56
C VAL A 566 -17.10 3.61 22.25
N LEU A 567 -17.38 2.62 21.40
CA LEU A 567 -18.04 2.83 20.11
C LEU A 567 -19.45 3.42 20.27
N ARG A 568 -20.23 2.94 21.24
CA ARG A 568 -21.58 3.46 21.50
C ARG A 568 -21.55 4.88 22.08
N GLN A 569 -20.72 5.12 23.09
CA GLN A 569 -20.73 6.38 23.84
C GLN A 569 -20.02 7.52 23.09
N LYS A 570 -18.82 7.26 22.56
CA LYS A 570 -17.97 8.29 21.94
C LYS A 570 -18.22 8.48 20.45
N TYR A 571 -18.70 7.44 19.76
CA TYR A 571 -18.87 7.44 18.30
C TYR A 571 -20.32 7.22 17.85
N GLY A 572 -21.25 6.94 18.77
CA GLY A 572 -22.68 6.82 18.45
C GLY A 572 -23.07 5.57 17.65
N PHE A 573 -22.25 4.51 17.68
CA PHE A 573 -22.54 3.29 16.94
C PHE A 573 -23.78 2.57 17.49
N LYS A 574 -24.58 1.99 16.59
CA LYS A 574 -25.63 1.00 16.91
C LYS A 574 -24.96 -0.37 17.10
N THR A 575 -24.73 -0.75 18.35
CA THR A 575 -23.95 -1.92 18.74
C THR A 575 -24.81 -3.18 18.92
N ASN A 576 -24.25 -4.33 18.58
CA ASN A 576 -24.77 -5.67 18.90
C ASN A 576 -23.63 -6.48 19.54
N LEU A 577 -23.72 -6.67 20.87
CA LEU A 577 -22.71 -7.36 21.67
C LEU A 577 -23.08 -8.85 21.83
N LEU A 578 -22.16 -9.73 21.47
CA LEU A 578 -22.32 -11.18 21.50
C LEU A 578 -21.23 -11.77 22.40
N ILE A 579 -21.63 -12.40 23.50
CA ILE A 579 -20.73 -12.95 24.52
C ILE A 579 -20.91 -14.46 24.60
N ASP A 580 -19.80 -15.21 24.53
CA ASP A 580 -19.77 -16.69 24.68
C ASP A 580 -20.78 -17.42 23.77
N VAL A 581 -20.95 -16.91 22.55
CA VAL A 581 -21.97 -17.35 21.60
C VAL A 581 -21.49 -18.49 20.69
N SER A 582 -22.45 -19.31 20.25
CA SER A 582 -22.24 -20.36 19.26
C SER A 582 -22.04 -19.82 17.84
N ARG A 583 -21.50 -20.66 16.95
CA ARG A 583 -21.41 -20.36 15.51
C ARG A 583 -22.73 -19.92 14.91
N THR A 584 -23.82 -20.60 15.27
CA THR A 584 -25.17 -20.33 14.76
C THR A 584 -25.64 -18.92 15.12
N GLU A 585 -25.36 -18.47 16.35
CA GLU A 585 -25.75 -17.16 16.84
C GLU A 585 -24.97 -16.04 16.15
N ILE A 586 -23.66 -16.22 15.96
CA ILE A 586 -22.82 -15.28 15.19
C ILE A 586 -23.36 -15.15 13.76
N MET A 587 -23.65 -16.27 13.09
CA MET A 587 -24.20 -16.26 11.73
C MET A 587 -25.58 -15.60 11.66
N ARG A 588 -26.42 -15.76 12.69
CA ARG A 588 -27.72 -15.08 12.78
C ARG A 588 -27.54 -13.57 12.90
N ALA A 589 -26.58 -13.10 13.70
CA ALA A 589 -26.27 -11.68 13.83
C ALA A 589 -25.78 -11.07 12.50
N PHE A 590 -24.88 -11.75 11.79
CA PHE A 590 -24.43 -11.31 10.46
C PHE A 590 -25.58 -11.23 9.44
N ASN A 591 -26.45 -12.24 9.42
CA ASN A 591 -27.62 -12.25 8.54
C ASN A 591 -28.63 -11.14 8.85
N ASN A 592 -28.83 -10.82 10.13
CA ASN A 592 -29.73 -9.74 10.55
C ASN A 592 -29.16 -8.37 10.18
N ALA A 593 -27.87 -8.12 10.46
CA ALA A 593 -27.21 -6.88 10.07
C ALA A 593 -27.31 -6.66 8.55
N ARG A 594 -27.14 -7.72 7.75
CA ARG A 594 -27.25 -7.64 6.30
C ARG A 594 -28.61 -7.15 5.81
N LYS A 595 -29.70 -7.52 6.50
CA LYS A 595 -31.06 -7.13 6.11
C LYS A 595 -31.38 -5.67 6.46
N MET A 596 -30.65 -5.08 7.39
CA MET A 596 -30.95 -3.75 7.94
C MET A 596 -30.12 -2.63 7.34
N MET A 597 -28.98 -2.93 6.70
CA MET A 597 -28.03 -1.92 6.24
C MET A 597 -28.21 -1.54 4.76
N GLY A 598 -28.19 -0.24 4.48
CA GLY A 598 -28.15 0.36 3.16
C GLY A 598 -26.73 0.64 2.64
N PRO A 599 -26.60 1.12 1.39
CA PRO A 599 -25.30 1.34 0.73
C PRO A 599 -24.47 2.50 1.28
N ASN A 600 -25.05 3.33 2.14
CA ASN A 600 -24.38 4.45 2.79
C ASN A 600 -23.92 4.14 4.22
N ASP A 601 -24.41 3.04 4.82
CA ASP A 601 -24.12 2.68 6.20
C ASP A 601 -22.72 2.11 6.36
N ASN A 602 -22.23 2.06 7.59
CA ASN A 602 -20.89 1.60 7.94
C ASN A 602 -20.99 0.53 9.03
N ILE A 603 -20.18 -0.51 8.94
CA ILE A 603 -20.16 -1.58 9.95
C ILE A 603 -18.75 -1.90 10.42
N LEU A 604 -18.59 -1.97 11.74
CA LEU A 604 -17.40 -2.48 12.40
C LEU A 604 -17.69 -3.88 12.98
N ILE A 605 -16.86 -4.85 12.69
CA ILE A 605 -16.94 -6.20 13.27
C ILE A 605 -15.72 -6.38 14.17
N TYR A 606 -15.93 -6.49 15.48
CA TYR A 606 -14.89 -6.75 16.45
C TYR A 606 -14.99 -8.19 16.94
N TYR A 607 -13.87 -8.90 17.01
CA TYR A 607 -13.80 -10.26 17.52
C TYR A 607 -12.60 -10.41 18.46
N ALA A 608 -12.85 -10.89 19.69
CA ALA A 608 -11.85 -11.33 20.64
C ALA A 608 -12.12 -12.79 21.05
N GLY A 609 -11.11 -13.65 20.91
CA GLY A 609 -11.23 -15.09 21.15
C GLY A 609 -10.10 -15.91 20.54
N HIS A 610 -10.18 -17.23 20.64
CA HIS A 610 -9.27 -18.15 19.95
C HIS A 610 -9.43 -18.08 18.43
N GLY A 611 -8.30 -18.15 17.73
CA GLY A 611 -8.22 -18.35 16.29
C GLY A 611 -7.36 -19.56 15.96
N GLU A 612 -7.62 -20.20 14.83
CA GLU A 612 -6.82 -21.31 14.31
C GLU A 612 -6.36 -20.98 12.89
N PHE A 613 -5.11 -21.32 12.55
CA PHE A 613 -4.57 -21.15 11.21
C PHE A 613 -4.16 -22.50 10.61
N ASP A 614 -4.95 -22.97 9.65
CA ASP A 614 -4.61 -24.17 8.90
C ASP A 614 -3.57 -23.84 7.83
N LYS A 615 -2.32 -24.22 8.10
CA LYS A 615 -1.16 -24.04 7.21
C LYS A 615 -1.25 -24.86 5.92
N THR A 616 -2.03 -25.94 5.90
CA THR A 616 -2.10 -26.86 4.74
C THR A 616 -2.98 -26.30 3.63
N VAL A 617 -4.07 -25.64 4.00
CA VAL A 617 -4.97 -24.95 3.06
C VAL A 617 -4.81 -23.43 3.08
N ASN A 618 -3.92 -22.92 3.94
CA ASN A 618 -3.58 -21.51 4.11
C ASN A 618 -4.82 -20.66 4.46
N LYS A 619 -5.58 -21.08 5.48
CA LYS A 619 -6.82 -20.40 5.92
C LYS A 619 -6.85 -20.16 7.43
N ALA A 620 -7.40 -19.01 7.81
CA ALA A 620 -7.64 -18.63 9.20
C ALA A 620 -9.10 -18.87 9.60
N TYR A 621 -9.31 -19.23 10.86
CA TYR A 621 -10.60 -19.53 11.45
C TYR A 621 -10.75 -18.78 12.78
N TRP A 622 -11.92 -18.18 13.01
CA TRP A 622 -12.35 -17.77 14.35
C TRP A 622 -13.08 -18.93 15.02
N LEU A 623 -12.84 -19.13 16.31
CA LEU A 623 -13.40 -20.25 17.05
C LEU A 623 -14.55 -19.75 17.94
N PRO A 624 -15.81 -20.12 17.66
CA PRO A 624 -16.96 -19.82 18.53
C PRO A 624 -16.93 -20.64 19.83
N ALA A 625 -17.85 -20.35 20.77
CA ALA A 625 -17.89 -21.04 22.06
C ALA A 625 -18.13 -22.57 21.94
N ASP A 626 -18.73 -23.02 20.83
CA ASP A 626 -18.97 -24.43 20.49
C ASP A 626 -17.93 -25.02 19.51
N ALA A 627 -16.78 -24.37 19.34
CA ALA A 627 -15.66 -24.92 18.56
C ALA A 627 -15.01 -26.13 19.25
N GLU A 628 -14.60 -27.11 18.45
CA GLU A 628 -13.90 -28.33 18.87
C GLU A 628 -12.46 -28.31 18.37
N ARG A 629 -11.52 -28.98 19.07
CA ARG A 629 -10.07 -28.90 18.76
C ARG A 629 -9.66 -29.54 17.43
N ASP A 630 -10.32 -30.65 17.07
CA ASP A 630 -9.94 -31.48 15.92
C ASP A 630 -11.04 -31.51 14.83
N SER A 631 -11.99 -30.58 14.88
CA SER A 631 -13.10 -30.50 13.92
C SER A 631 -13.42 -29.05 13.55
N ASP A 632 -13.33 -28.75 12.25
CA ASP A 632 -13.66 -27.45 11.68
C ASP A 632 -15.17 -27.21 11.48
N ALA A 633 -16.02 -28.18 11.85
CA ALA A 633 -17.45 -28.14 11.63
C ALA A 633 -18.13 -26.90 12.26
N ASN A 634 -17.70 -26.53 13.46
CA ASN A 634 -18.18 -25.36 14.19
C ASN A 634 -17.24 -24.16 14.12
N TRP A 635 -16.20 -24.21 13.29
CA TRP A 635 -15.29 -23.09 13.10
C TRP A 635 -15.89 -22.06 12.12
N LEU A 636 -15.51 -20.80 12.29
CA LEU A 636 -15.85 -19.73 11.36
C LEU A 636 -14.64 -19.42 10.50
N ILE A 637 -14.61 -19.98 9.30
CA ILE A 637 -13.58 -19.65 8.32
C ILE A 637 -13.65 -18.15 7.98
N VAL A 638 -12.55 -17.44 8.20
CA VAL A 638 -12.51 -15.97 8.05
C VAL A 638 -12.79 -15.59 6.58
N ASP A 639 -12.41 -16.43 5.62
CA ASP A 639 -12.74 -16.30 4.20
C ASP A 639 -14.26 -16.22 3.92
N ASN A 640 -15.09 -16.86 4.73
CA ASN A 640 -16.54 -16.78 4.59
C ASN A 640 -17.10 -15.52 5.25
N ILE A 641 -16.43 -14.99 6.28
CA ILE A 641 -16.75 -13.67 6.83
C ILE A 641 -16.46 -12.63 5.74
N THR A 642 -15.32 -12.71 5.05
CA THR A 642 -14.92 -11.80 3.96
C THR A 642 -15.76 -11.97 2.68
N THR A 643 -16.17 -13.21 2.34
CA THR A 643 -17.11 -13.47 1.23
C THR A 643 -18.53 -12.98 1.54
N ASN A 644 -18.97 -13.05 2.81
CA ASN A 644 -20.22 -12.42 3.24
C ASN A 644 -20.11 -10.90 3.35
N ILE A 645 -18.91 -10.36 3.58
CA ILE A 645 -18.65 -8.91 3.56
C ILE A 645 -18.93 -8.31 2.17
N ARG A 646 -18.70 -9.04 1.07
CA ARG A 646 -19.15 -8.63 -0.29
C ARG A 646 -20.67 -8.41 -0.38
N ARG A 647 -21.44 -9.07 0.48
CA ARG A 647 -22.91 -9.08 0.44
C ARG A 647 -23.54 -8.03 1.35
N PHE A 648 -22.75 -7.31 2.15
CA PHE A 648 -23.22 -6.11 2.84
C PHE A 648 -23.27 -4.96 1.84
N ALA A 649 -24.41 -4.27 1.77
CA ALA A 649 -24.54 -3.08 0.92
C ALA A 649 -23.65 -1.93 1.44
N SER A 650 -23.39 -1.89 2.75
CA SER A 650 -22.67 -0.85 3.49
C SER A 650 -21.41 -0.32 2.80
N ARG A 651 -21.19 0.99 2.88
CA ARG A 651 -20.09 1.72 2.24
C ARG A 651 -18.75 1.32 2.81
N HIS A 652 -18.62 1.32 4.14
CA HIS A 652 -17.38 0.95 4.83
C HIS A 652 -17.60 -0.26 5.74
N VAL A 653 -16.67 -1.21 5.66
CA VAL A 653 -16.58 -2.37 6.55
C VAL A 653 -15.18 -2.39 7.16
N LEU A 654 -15.10 -2.40 8.48
CA LEU A 654 -13.86 -2.59 9.22
C LEU A 654 -13.97 -3.85 10.07
N VAL A 655 -13.04 -4.78 9.91
CA VAL A 655 -12.89 -5.93 10.80
C VAL A 655 -11.74 -5.65 11.75
N VAL A 656 -11.93 -5.87 13.04
CA VAL A 656 -10.92 -5.74 14.09
C VAL A 656 -10.84 -7.07 14.83
N ALA A 657 -9.72 -7.76 14.70
CA ALA A 657 -9.54 -9.11 15.21
C ALA A 657 -8.44 -9.15 16.27
N ASP A 658 -8.84 -9.41 17.50
CA ASP A 658 -7.96 -9.72 18.62
C ASP A 658 -7.80 -11.25 18.75
N SER A 659 -7.31 -11.87 17.67
CA SER A 659 -7.14 -13.32 17.51
C SER A 659 -6.20 -13.63 16.35
N CYS A 660 -5.61 -14.82 16.32
CA CYS A 660 -4.62 -15.25 15.33
C CYS A 660 -5.13 -15.07 13.89
N TYR A 661 -4.58 -14.09 13.18
CA TYR A 661 -4.80 -13.90 11.76
C TYR A 661 -3.46 -13.53 11.09
N SER A 662 -2.78 -14.51 10.49
CA SER A 662 -1.70 -14.24 9.52
C SER A 662 -1.92 -15.02 8.23
N GLY A 663 -2.95 -14.61 7.48
CA GLY A 663 -3.09 -14.94 6.06
C GLY A 663 -2.55 -13.78 5.22
N THR A 664 -1.45 -14.02 4.50
CA THR A 664 -0.63 -13.08 3.72
C THR A 664 -1.42 -12.04 2.91
N LEU A 665 -1.45 -10.78 3.37
CA LEU A 665 -2.08 -9.65 2.67
C LEU A 665 -1.33 -8.34 2.97
N THR A 666 -1.07 -7.53 1.95
CA THR A 666 -0.25 -6.30 2.02
C THR A 666 -1.07 -5.05 1.70
N ARG A 667 -0.83 -3.93 2.39
CA ARG A 667 -0.50 -2.58 1.85
C ARG A 667 -0.40 -1.59 3.03
N SER A 668 0.69 -0.81 3.10
CA SER A 668 0.81 0.37 3.96
C SER A 668 1.20 1.56 3.07
N ALA A 669 0.39 2.61 3.03
CA ALA A 669 0.75 3.86 2.37
C ALA A 669 0.30 5.02 3.25
N ILE A 670 1.16 5.42 4.21
CA ILE A 670 0.94 6.64 4.99
C ILE A 670 1.20 7.83 4.07
N THR A 671 0.14 8.53 3.63
CA THR A 671 0.29 9.81 2.93
C THR A 671 0.49 10.94 3.94
N ASN A 672 1.70 11.52 3.96
CA ASN A 672 1.97 12.79 4.63
C ASN A 672 1.27 13.92 3.85
N LEU A 673 0.17 14.45 4.38
CA LEU A 673 -0.57 15.58 3.81
C LEU A 673 -0.19 16.86 4.54
N SER A 674 0.28 17.86 3.79
CA SER A 674 0.98 19.02 4.34
C SER A 674 0.07 20.23 4.61
N THR A 675 -1.24 20.17 4.28
CA THR A 675 -2.19 21.27 4.57
C THR A 675 -3.58 20.79 5.03
N PRO A 676 -4.33 21.59 5.84
CA PRO A 676 -5.70 21.26 6.25
C PRO A 676 -6.66 21.00 5.08
N ASP A 677 -6.53 21.73 3.97
CA ASP A 677 -7.35 21.54 2.77
C ASP A 677 -7.04 20.22 2.03
N GLN A 678 -5.76 19.82 2.00
CA GLN A 678 -5.35 18.52 1.45
C GLN A 678 -5.88 17.37 2.32
N HIS A 679 -5.85 17.55 3.64
CA HIS A 679 -6.42 16.60 4.59
C HIS A 679 -7.93 16.46 4.44
N LYS A 680 -8.66 17.58 4.30
CA LYS A 680 -10.11 17.59 4.03
C LYS A 680 -10.46 16.86 2.73
N ARG A 681 -9.78 17.20 1.62
CA ARG A 681 -9.99 16.53 0.32
C ARG A 681 -9.63 15.05 0.36
N PHE A 682 -8.64 14.66 1.17
CA PHE A 682 -8.29 13.26 1.40
C PHE A 682 -9.39 12.52 2.16
N LEU A 683 -9.87 13.05 3.28
CA LEU A 683 -10.96 12.45 4.05
C LEU A 683 -12.24 12.33 3.22
N GLU A 684 -12.57 13.34 2.42
CA GLU A 684 -13.70 13.26 1.48
C GLU A 684 -13.52 12.16 0.42
N LYS A 685 -12.30 11.99 -0.11
CA LYS A 685 -12.00 10.92 -1.08
C LYS A 685 -12.07 9.54 -0.43
N MET A 686 -11.57 9.40 0.80
CA MET A 686 -11.59 8.14 1.54
C MET A 686 -13.00 7.75 1.96
N HIS A 687 -13.83 8.73 2.36
CA HIS A 687 -15.23 8.52 2.74
C HIS A 687 -16.15 8.22 1.54
N LYS A 688 -15.92 8.84 0.37
CA LYS A 688 -16.78 8.64 -0.83
C LYS A 688 -16.56 7.27 -1.49
N ARG A 689 -15.43 6.61 -1.25
CA ARG A 689 -15.08 5.32 -1.85
C ARG A 689 -15.37 4.22 -0.85
N SER A 690 -15.90 3.11 -1.33
CA SER A 690 -16.27 2.02 -0.45
C SER A 690 -15.02 1.29 0.09
N SER A 691 -15.05 0.91 1.38
CA SER A 691 -13.91 0.33 2.10
C SER A 691 -14.26 -1.01 2.74
N ARG A 692 -13.26 -1.90 2.80
CA ARG A 692 -13.30 -3.25 3.40
C ARG A 692 -11.90 -3.55 3.91
N THR A 693 -11.66 -3.17 5.15
CA THR A 693 -10.33 -3.22 5.78
C THR A 693 -10.37 -4.09 7.03
N LEU A 694 -9.19 -4.57 7.42
CA LEU A 694 -8.96 -5.47 8.53
C LEU A 694 -7.81 -4.93 9.38
N MET A 695 -7.96 -4.96 10.69
CA MET A 695 -6.95 -4.70 11.69
C MET A 695 -6.82 -5.93 12.60
N ALA A 696 -5.61 -6.42 12.84
CA ALA A 696 -5.40 -7.61 13.67
C ALA A 696 -4.10 -7.54 14.50
N SER A 697 -4.02 -8.34 15.57
CA SER A 697 -2.85 -8.43 16.47
C SER A 697 -1.59 -9.05 15.83
N GLY A 698 -1.76 -9.88 14.79
CA GLY A 698 -0.71 -10.52 13.98
C GLY A 698 -0.06 -11.76 14.64
N GLY A 699 0.24 -12.83 13.89
CA GLY A 699 0.94 -14.04 14.42
C GLY A 699 0.09 -15.30 14.68
N ASN A 700 0.76 -16.44 14.92
CA ASN A 700 0.20 -17.80 15.06
C ASN A 700 -0.04 -18.25 16.52
N GLU A 701 0.09 -17.36 17.50
CA GLU A 701 0.04 -17.70 18.92
C GLU A 701 -1.15 -17.02 19.62
N PRO A 702 -1.78 -17.68 20.61
CA PRO A 702 -2.98 -17.17 21.28
C PRO A 702 -2.72 -15.85 22.01
N VAL A 703 -3.82 -15.11 22.27
CA VAL A 703 -3.81 -13.83 22.98
C VAL A 703 -3.08 -13.99 24.32
N ALA A 704 -1.97 -13.29 24.50
CA ALA A 704 -1.23 -13.31 25.76
C ALA A 704 -2.00 -12.52 26.83
N ASP A 705 -2.27 -13.15 27.99
CA ASP A 705 -2.99 -12.58 29.14
C ASP A 705 -2.24 -11.43 29.87
N GLY A 706 -1.23 -10.82 29.23
CA GLY A 706 -0.27 -9.92 29.85
C GLY A 706 -0.50 -8.41 29.66
N GLY A 707 -1.62 -7.97 29.06
CA GLY A 707 -1.81 -6.57 28.64
C GLY A 707 -1.98 -5.53 29.77
N GLY A 708 -2.20 -5.98 31.00
CA GLY A 708 -2.48 -5.12 32.16
C GLY A 708 -3.89 -4.52 32.14
N GLY A 709 -4.52 -4.41 33.32
CA GLY A 709 -5.86 -3.81 33.46
C GLY A 709 -7.03 -4.69 32.99
N GLY A 710 -6.83 -6.01 32.84
CA GLY A 710 -7.87 -6.97 32.45
C GLY A 710 -8.18 -7.02 30.95
N HIS A 711 -7.29 -6.49 30.12
CA HIS A 711 -7.42 -6.44 28.66
C HIS A 711 -6.24 -7.13 27.96
N SER A 712 -6.46 -7.62 26.74
CA SER A 712 -5.35 -8.03 25.87
C SER A 712 -4.48 -6.84 25.48
N VAL A 713 -3.22 -7.11 25.09
CA VAL A 713 -2.29 -6.05 24.63
C VAL A 713 -2.86 -5.27 23.44
N PHE A 714 -3.48 -5.97 22.49
CA PHE A 714 -4.04 -5.37 21.29
C PHE A 714 -5.36 -4.63 21.56
N ALA A 715 -6.29 -5.24 22.32
CA ALA A 715 -7.54 -4.59 22.71
C ALA A 715 -7.27 -3.31 23.49
N ARG A 716 -6.32 -3.34 24.43
CA ARG A 716 -5.91 -2.16 25.20
C ARG A 716 -5.42 -1.04 24.29
N ALA A 717 -4.51 -1.35 23.36
CA ALA A 717 -4.00 -0.37 22.40
C ALA A 717 -5.10 0.19 21.48
N PHE A 718 -6.03 -0.65 21.02
CA PHE A 718 -7.16 -0.21 20.21
C PHE A 718 -8.12 0.72 20.97
N ILE A 719 -8.45 0.39 22.22
CA ILE A 719 -9.28 1.21 23.11
C ILE A 719 -8.58 2.54 23.40
N ASP A 720 -7.31 2.50 23.79
CA ASP A 720 -6.51 3.68 24.09
C ASP A 720 -6.40 4.59 22.85
N ALA A 721 -6.19 4.02 21.67
CA ALA A 721 -6.17 4.77 20.41
C ALA A 721 -7.50 5.50 20.16
N LEU A 722 -8.64 4.82 20.31
CA LEU A 722 -9.97 5.45 20.21
C LEU A 722 -10.16 6.57 21.26
N HIS A 723 -9.51 6.47 22.42
CA HIS A 723 -9.54 7.55 23.41
C HIS A 723 -8.64 8.74 23.05
N MET A 724 -7.43 8.47 22.56
CA MET A 724 -6.36 9.46 22.36
C MET A 724 -6.51 10.32 21.10
N VAL A 725 -7.23 9.87 20.07
CA VAL A 725 -7.39 10.66 18.85
C VAL A 725 -8.08 11.99 19.17
N GLU A 726 -7.45 13.11 18.82
CA GLU A 726 -7.97 14.48 19.05
C GLU A 726 -8.90 14.93 17.91
N GLU A 727 -8.62 14.49 16.68
CA GLU A 727 -9.38 14.81 15.47
C GLU A 727 -10.87 14.37 15.58
N GLU A 728 -11.82 15.21 15.14
CA GLU A 728 -13.26 14.87 15.13
C GLU A 728 -13.60 13.78 14.09
N ILE A 729 -12.85 13.76 12.98
CA ILE A 729 -12.99 12.83 11.87
C ILE A 729 -11.60 12.28 11.53
N PHE A 730 -11.46 10.97 11.45
CA PHE A 730 -10.18 10.31 11.14
C PHE A 730 -10.41 8.93 10.52
N THR A 731 -9.41 8.38 9.84
CA THR A 731 -9.53 7.06 9.19
C THR A 731 -9.00 5.93 10.07
N ALA A 732 -9.45 4.70 9.83
CA ALA A 732 -8.96 3.51 10.54
C ALA A 732 -7.47 3.25 10.27
N GLU A 733 -6.97 3.57 9.07
CA GLU A 733 -5.55 3.55 8.75
C GLU A 733 -4.76 4.54 9.62
N GLN A 734 -5.25 5.77 9.77
CA GLN A 734 -4.63 6.77 10.66
C GLN A 734 -4.63 6.31 12.11
N LEU A 735 -5.76 5.77 12.59
CA LEU A 735 -5.89 5.19 13.92
C LEU A 735 -4.82 4.12 14.15
N PHE A 736 -4.65 3.22 13.18
CA PHE A 736 -3.71 2.11 13.27
C PHE A 736 -2.25 2.56 13.32
N TYR A 737 -1.79 3.30 12.30
CA TYR A 737 -0.38 3.63 12.18
C TYR A 737 0.09 4.68 13.17
N LYS A 738 -0.79 5.60 13.61
CA LYS A 738 -0.43 6.67 14.55
C LYS A 738 -0.53 6.24 16.01
N TYR A 739 -1.44 5.32 16.35
CA TYR A 739 -1.78 5.06 17.76
C TYR A 739 -1.78 3.57 18.18
N ILE A 740 -1.78 2.60 17.25
CA ILE A 740 -1.93 1.16 17.60
C ILE A 740 -0.66 0.37 17.30
N LYS A 741 -0.07 0.54 16.11
CA LYS A 741 0.99 -0.33 15.61
C LYS A 741 2.19 -0.41 16.56
N GLU A 742 2.68 0.75 16.98
CA GLU A 742 3.88 0.86 17.81
C GLU A 742 3.65 0.42 19.27
N PRO A 743 2.57 0.84 19.97
CA PRO A 743 2.28 0.35 21.31
C PRO A 743 2.11 -1.18 21.41
N VAL A 744 1.54 -1.83 20.39
CA VAL A 744 1.39 -3.29 20.38
C VAL A 744 2.71 -3.98 20.03
N ALA A 745 3.42 -3.53 19.00
CA ALA A 745 4.71 -4.10 18.60
C ALA A 745 5.80 -3.97 19.67
N GLY A 746 5.70 -2.98 20.56
CA GLY A 746 6.60 -2.81 21.70
C GLY A 746 6.23 -3.62 22.95
N ARG A 747 5.06 -4.27 22.99
CA ARG A 747 4.50 -4.95 24.18
C ARG A 747 4.12 -6.42 23.95
N ALA A 748 4.13 -6.89 22.72
CA ALA A 748 3.88 -8.28 22.34
C ALA A 748 4.98 -8.78 21.40
N GLU A 749 5.24 -10.09 21.38
CA GLU A 749 6.13 -10.71 20.37
C GLU A 749 5.55 -10.60 18.94
N GLN A 750 4.26 -10.31 18.85
CA GLN A 750 3.48 -10.17 17.63
C GLN A 750 3.52 -8.74 17.08
N VAL A 751 3.57 -8.60 15.75
CA VAL A 751 3.46 -7.30 15.07
C VAL A 751 2.04 -7.18 14.52
N PRO A 752 1.24 -6.19 14.96
CA PRO A 752 -0.11 -6.02 14.46
C PRO A 752 -0.11 -5.63 12.98
N GLU A 753 -1.19 -5.97 12.29
CA GLU A 753 -1.35 -5.74 10.86
C GLU A 753 -2.62 -4.94 10.54
N TYR A 754 -2.54 -4.11 9.50
CA TYR A 754 -3.68 -3.42 8.90
C TYR A 754 -3.70 -3.67 7.39
N ASN A 755 -4.75 -4.31 6.91
CA ASN A 755 -4.82 -4.90 5.58
C ASN A 755 -6.15 -4.63 4.88
N ILE A 756 -6.14 -4.67 3.55
CA ILE A 756 -7.37 -4.69 2.76
C ILE A 756 -7.88 -6.13 2.68
N ILE A 757 -9.19 -6.29 2.83
CA ILE A 757 -9.83 -7.59 2.63
C ILE A 757 -9.85 -7.88 1.12
N LYS A 758 -9.05 -8.86 0.64
CA LYS A 758 -9.04 -9.26 -0.78
C LYS A 758 -10.42 -9.71 -1.23
N ASN A 759 -10.75 -9.52 -2.51
CA ASN A 759 -12.00 -9.99 -3.08
C ASN A 759 -13.22 -9.53 -2.27
N SER A 760 -13.27 -8.27 -1.82
CA SER A 760 -14.34 -7.76 -0.94
C SER A 760 -15.19 -6.65 -1.56
N GLY A 761 -14.83 -6.18 -2.76
CA GLY A 761 -15.41 -4.98 -3.38
C GLY A 761 -14.82 -3.67 -2.86
N HIS A 762 -13.67 -3.69 -2.16
CA HIS A 762 -12.93 -2.49 -1.77
C HIS A 762 -12.61 -1.60 -2.99
N ALA A 763 -12.91 -0.30 -2.90
CA ALA A 763 -12.77 0.66 -3.99
C ALA A 763 -11.76 1.78 -3.69
N GLY A 764 -10.81 1.55 -2.77
CA GLY A 764 -9.76 2.51 -2.43
C GLY A 764 -10.20 3.64 -1.50
N GLY A 765 -11.25 3.42 -0.70
CA GLY A 765 -11.59 4.26 0.44
C GLY A 765 -11.05 3.69 1.75
N ASP A 766 -11.37 4.31 2.87
CA ASP A 766 -11.02 3.79 4.21
C ASP A 766 -12.22 3.87 5.16
N PHE A 767 -12.23 3.10 6.25
CA PHE A 767 -13.25 3.27 7.28
C PHE A 767 -12.99 4.57 8.01
N VAL A 768 -13.99 5.46 8.08
CA VAL A 768 -13.87 6.79 8.69
C VAL A 768 -14.63 6.81 10.00
N PHE A 769 -13.96 7.14 11.09
CA PHE A 769 -14.60 7.38 12.38
C PHE A 769 -15.03 8.85 12.47
N VAL A 770 -16.21 9.06 13.04
CA VAL A 770 -16.77 10.39 13.33
C VAL A 770 -17.16 10.41 14.80
N LYS A 771 -16.58 11.33 15.58
CA LYS A 771 -16.96 11.47 16.98
C LYS A 771 -18.39 11.99 17.11
N LYS A 772 -19.10 11.47 18.10
CA LYS A 772 -20.41 11.98 18.48
C LYS A 772 -20.24 13.39 19.07
N GLN A 773 -20.96 14.36 18.51
CA GLN A 773 -21.01 15.73 19.01
C GLN A 773 -21.76 15.84 20.33
#